data_AF-A0A9D4UN13-F1
#
_entry.id   AF-A0A9D4UN13-F1
#
_cell.length_a   1.000
_cell.length_b   1.000
_cell.length_c   1.000
_cell.angle_alpha   90.00
_cell.angle_beta   90.00
_cell.angle_gamma   90.00
#
_symmetry.space_group_name_H-M   'P 1'
#
loop_
_entity.id
_entity.type
_entity.pdbx_description
1 polymer ?
#
loop_
_entity_poly.entity_id
_entity_poly.type
_entity_poly.pdbx_seq_one_letter_code
_entity_poly.pdbx_strand_id
1 'polypeptide(L)'
;MFTRWMLNTFLQEGHAVLDCFARADTMRPVLRDCESWQGASSDAPRGSFMSRFSPILLPHDLVSFLALGVFVLGRILQFTGSIPADILVVSVFSVLPILQEKRAQLKLRRVLQAFRFNPTVQKLFIQTAPIPQKLACRAGRTLEELLIIPFLTLFLLYRHIYSTQICLEFLIIVFNYAILNIISQPCRYILYIKDSLPTNSDSAVAIEFGFYFISLNSMVKLSSAGTGKKMWSCMVVALVWGSMSECVRGQEQRDEFTLARERDRVISLPGQPPNVEFAQYAGYVTVNASHGRALFYWFFEANSAESASKPLLLWLNGGPGCSSVGYGAAEEIGPFRVNSDGASVSFNKHAWNMETNVLFVESPAGVGFSYSNTTSDYENFGDAQTALDAYAFLVGWFERFPQYKTHDFYIAGESYAGHYVPQLAYLISQMNGASQSNIQIRLKGILIGNALVDDLLDMTGLVDYAWSHAVVSDSFYHNVSQACDFSTTNWSSECVSLLSSLFSQYRPINIYDIFSDVCVPSVLKTHRLKDLSMTSSRLGRSMSFKPEMDKKIPNGGAGEADPCLDNHVAMYLNRLDVQQALHANTTGVPYEWTGCSDQISSWDDSPITMLPILKDLMARGLRVWMFSGDTDGRIPVLSSRYSIGALKLPVLVSWYPWYHNNQVAGWSEVYANLTFASVRGAGHMVATYQPERAFALFSTFLKGGSLPALK
;
A
#
# COMPACT_ATOMS: atom_id res chain seq x y z
N MET A 1 11.24 -11.98 -55.77
CA MET A 1 10.15 -11.50 -56.65
C MET A 1 8.80 -11.49 -55.91
N PHE A 2 8.38 -12.58 -55.26
CA PHE A 2 7.15 -12.67 -54.45
C PHE A 2 7.06 -11.65 -53.30
N THR A 3 8.15 -11.44 -52.56
CA THR A 3 8.23 -10.47 -51.45
C THR A 3 8.16 -9.01 -51.92
N ARG A 4 8.65 -8.71 -53.14
CA ARG A 4 8.62 -7.38 -53.76
C ARG A 4 7.26 -7.08 -54.39
N TRP A 5 6.54 -8.12 -54.81
CA TRP A 5 5.14 -8.02 -55.23
C TRP A 5 4.21 -7.77 -54.04
N MET A 6 4.34 -8.53 -52.93
CA MET A 6 3.55 -8.30 -51.71
C MET A 6 3.73 -6.88 -51.15
N LEU A 7 4.96 -6.36 -51.11
CA LEU A 7 5.21 -5.02 -50.57
C LEU A 7 4.56 -3.92 -51.43
N ASN A 8 4.56 -4.08 -52.76
CA ASN A 8 3.94 -3.12 -53.68
C ASN A 8 2.41 -3.20 -53.66
N THR A 9 1.83 -4.38 -53.48
CA THR A 9 0.37 -4.55 -53.34
C THR A 9 -0.14 -4.00 -52.00
N PHE A 10 0.62 -4.17 -50.91
CA PHE A 10 0.28 -3.61 -49.61
C PHE A 10 0.34 -2.08 -49.59
N LEU A 11 1.33 -1.49 -50.28
CA LEU A 11 1.49 -0.04 -50.38
C LEU A 11 0.46 0.61 -51.32
N GLN A 12 0.02 -0.07 -52.38
CA GLN A 12 -1.01 0.47 -53.29
C GLN A 12 -2.43 0.37 -52.71
N GLU A 13 -2.77 -0.66 -51.94
CA GLU A 13 -4.13 -0.82 -51.40
C GLU A 13 -4.32 -0.25 -49.99
N GLY A 14 -3.24 -0.01 -49.23
CA GLY A 14 -3.30 0.71 -47.94
C GLY A 14 -3.84 2.14 -48.06
N HIS A 15 -3.64 2.80 -49.22
CA HIS A 15 -4.18 4.14 -49.48
C HIS A 15 -5.70 4.15 -49.69
N ALA A 16 -6.30 3.08 -50.20
CA ALA A 16 -7.75 3.00 -50.41
C ALA A 16 -8.54 2.79 -49.10
N VAL A 17 -7.89 2.21 -48.08
CA VAL A 17 -8.50 1.98 -46.76
C VAL A 17 -8.53 3.28 -45.94
N LEU A 18 -7.49 4.11 -46.03
CA LEU A 18 -7.45 5.41 -45.35
C LEU A 18 -8.48 6.42 -45.90
N ASP A 19 -8.76 6.39 -47.20
CA ASP A 19 -9.83 7.21 -47.81
C ASP A 19 -11.25 6.79 -47.39
N CYS A 20 -11.44 5.54 -46.97
CA CYS A 20 -12.72 5.03 -46.48
C CYS A 20 -12.99 5.46 -45.03
N PHE A 21 -11.94 5.65 -44.22
CA PHE A 21 -12.03 6.16 -42.85
C PHE A 21 -12.26 7.69 -42.80
N ALA A 22 -11.81 8.44 -43.81
CA ALA A 22 -11.96 9.90 -43.85
C ALA A 22 -13.39 10.41 -44.14
N ARG A 23 -14.38 9.53 -44.38
CA ARG A 23 -15.77 9.91 -44.71
C ARG A 23 -16.83 9.46 -43.70
N ALA A 24 -16.44 8.98 -42.51
CA ALA A 24 -17.37 8.46 -41.50
C ALA A 24 -17.78 9.49 -40.43
N ASP A 25 -17.88 10.78 -40.77
CA ASP A 25 -18.16 11.86 -39.83
C ASP A 25 -19.65 12.26 -39.71
N THR A 26 -20.56 11.37 -40.09
CA THR A 26 -22.01 11.61 -39.94
C THR A 26 -22.74 10.34 -39.56
N MET A 27 -23.07 10.16 -38.27
CA MET A 27 -24.32 9.51 -37.75
C MET A 27 -24.27 9.30 -36.21
N ARG A 28 -24.75 10.29 -35.43
CA ARG A 28 -25.50 10.06 -34.16
C ARG A 28 -26.96 9.85 -34.58
N PRO A 29 -27.81 8.90 -34.09
CA PRO A 29 -28.02 8.50 -32.67
C PRO A 29 -28.56 7.05 -32.41
N VAL A 30 -27.92 6.17 -31.61
CA VAL A 30 -28.49 4.82 -31.26
C VAL A 30 -28.22 4.38 -29.80
N LEU A 31 -28.34 5.29 -28.83
CA LEU A 31 -28.26 4.96 -27.40
C LEU A 31 -29.48 5.48 -26.62
N ARG A 32 -30.69 5.18 -27.10
CA ARG A 32 -31.93 5.62 -26.41
C ARG A 32 -33.00 4.57 -26.12
N ASP A 33 -32.84 3.31 -26.54
CA ASP A 33 -33.92 2.31 -26.43
C ASP A 33 -33.68 1.16 -25.42
N CYS A 34 -32.70 1.29 -24.51
CA CYS A 34 -32.51 0.32 -23.41
C CYS A 34 -32.95 0.82 -22.02
N GLU A 35 -33.38 2.08 -21.88
CA GLU A 35 -33.77 2.66 -20.58
C GLU A 35 -35.28 2.61 -20.28
N SER A 36 -36.12 2.09 -21.18
CA SER A 36 -37.57 2.06 -20.98
C SER A 36 -38.12 0.67 -20.64
N TRP A 37 -37.67 0.04 -19.55
CA TRP A 37 -38.42 -1.02 -18.87
C TRP A 37 -37.89 -1.31 -17.44
N GLN A 38 -38.18 -0.41 -16.49
CA GLN A 38 -38.18 -0.76 -15.05
C GLN A 38 -39.39 -0.14 -14.37
N GLY A 39 -40.38 -0.98 -14.08
CA GLY A 39 -41.54 -0.62 -13.27
C GLY A 39 -42.22 -1.88 -12.72
N ALA A 40 -42.16 -2.02 -11.40
CA ALA A 40 -42.98 -2.85 -10.50
C ALA A 40 -42.46 -4.22 -9.98
N SER A 41 -42.51 -4.30 -8.65
CA SER A 41 -42.53 -5.42 -7.68
C SER A 41 -41.24 -6.14 -7.24
N SER A 42 -40.70 -5.63 -6.12
CA SER A 42 -40.47 -6.29 -4.81
C SER A 42 -39.93 -7.73 -4.74
N ASP A 43 -38.68 -7.84 -4.28
CA ASP A 43 -38.18 -8.63 -3.14
C ASP A 43 -36.76 -9.19 -3.39
N ALA A 44 -35.89 -9.06 -2.38
CA ALA A 44 -34.48 -9.50 -2.27
C ALA A 44 -33.36 -8.49 -2.67
N PRO A 45 -32.23 -8.47 -1.92
CA PRO A 45 -31.35 -7.29 -1.79
C PRO A 45 -30.43 -7.08 -3.01
N ARG A 46 -30.29 -5.80 -3.40
CA ARG A 46 -29.43 -5.33 -4.50
C ARG A 46 -28.16 -4.65 -3.97
N GLY A 47 -27.02 -4.95 -4.62
CA GLY A 47 -25.85 -4.07 -4.79
C GLY A 47 -24.62 -4.49 -3.96
N SER A 48 -23.40 -4.69 -4.50
CA SER A 48 -22.80 -4.12 -5.72
C SER A 48 -21.81 -5.11 -6.38
N PHE A 49 -22.02 -5.37 -7.68
CA PHE A 49 -21.03 -6.02 -8.55
C PHE A 49 -21.20 -5.44 -9.96
N MET A 50 -20.92 -4.15 -10.12
CA MET A 50 -20.76 -3.53 -11.44
C MET A 50 -19.91 -2.25 -11.32
N SER A 51 -18.59 -2.42 -11.43
CA SER A 51 -17.67 -1.35 -11.86
C SER A 51 -16.30 -1.90 -12.29
N ARG A 52 -16.25 -2.91 -13.16
CA ARG A 52 -15.04 -3.24 -13.94
C ARG A 52 -15.42 -3.76 -15.31
N PHE A 53 -15.54 -2.87 -16.29
CA PHE A 53 -15.39 -3.21 -17.70
C PHE A 53 -14.65 -2.08 -18.42
N SER A 54 -13.40 -2.34 -18.78
CA SER A 54 -12.65 -1.65 -19.83
C SER A 54 -13.27 -2.00 -21.20
N PRO A 55 -13.06 -1.20 -22.27
CA PRO A 55 -13.97 -1.17 -23.41
C PRO A 55 -13.92 -2.46 -24.23
N ILE A 56 -15.09 -3.07 -24.41
CA ILE A 56 -15.35 -4.20 -25.30
C ILE A 56 -15.31 -3.70 -26.75
N LEU A 57 -14.54 -4.36 -27.62
CA LEU A 57 -14.58 -4.15 -29.08
C LEU A 57 -16.01 -4.22 -29.60
N LEU A 58 -16.42 -3.23 -30.40
CA LEU A 58 -17.78 -3.15 -30.93
C LEU A 58 -18.06 -4.31 -31.91
N PRO A 59 -19.31 -4.81 -31.99
CA PRO A 59 -19.69 -5.95 -32.84
C PRO A 59 -19.35 -5.79 -34.34
N HIS A 60 -19.24 -4.54 -34.82
CA HIS A 60 -18.91 -4.22 -36.21
C HIS A 60 -17.44 -4.49 -36.57
N ASP A 61 -16.52 -4.42 -35.60
CA ASP A 61 -15.10 -4.70 -35.82
C ASP A 61 -14.87 -6.19 -36.03
N LEU A 62 -15.60 -7.03 -35.28
CA LEU A 62 -15.54 -8.49 -35.42
C LEU A 62 -16.06 -8.96 -36.79
N VAL A 63 -17.14 -8.35 -37.29
CA VAL A 63 -17.72 -8.69 -38.61
C VAL A 63 -16.76 -8.30 -39.75
N SER A 64 -16.08 -7.15 -39.61
CA SER A 64 -15.12 -6.66 -40.61
C SER A 64 -13.85 -7.51 -40.62
N PHE A 65 -13.38 -7.94 -39.44
CA PHE A 65 -12.23 -8.85 -39.30
C PHE A 65 -12.52 -10.25 -39.88
N LEU A 66 -13.72 -10.77 -39.64
CA LEU A 66 -14.14 -12.07 -40.18
C LEU A 66 -14.35 -12.02 -41.70
N ALA A 67 -14.89 -10.92 -42.24
CA ALA A 67 -15.05 -10.73 -43.68
C ALA A 67 -13.70 -10.64 -44.41
N LEU A 68 -12.71 -9.95 -43.82
CA LEU A 68 -11.35 -9.88 -44.35
C LEU A 68 -10.66 -11.25 -44.30
N GLY A 69 -10.83 -11.99 -43.20
CA GLY A 69 -10.32 -13.36 -43.05
C GLY A 69 -10.87 -14.32 -44.11
N VAL A 70 -12.17 -14.26 -44.40
CA VAL A 70 -12.84 -15.07 -45.43
C VAL A 70 -12.36 -14.68 -46.85
N PHE A 71 -12.17 -13.39 -47.11
CA PHE A 71 -11.71 -12.90 -48.42
C PHE A 71 -10.26 -13.30 -48.70
N VAL A 72 -9.38 -13.19 -47.70
CA VAL A 72 -7.98 -13.60 -47.77
C VAL A 72 -7.87 -15.13 -47.91
N LEU A 73 -8.65 -15.91 -47.16
CA LEU A 73 -8.72 -17.37 -47.35
C LEU A 73 -9.20 -17.74 -48.76
N GLY A 74 -10.22 -17.06 -49.29
CA GLY A 74 -10.74 -17.29 -50.64
C GLY A 74 -9.70 -17.04 -51.74
N ARG A 75 -8.85 -16.03 -51.57
CA ARG A 75 -7.73 -15.72 -52.49
C ARG A 75 -6.58 -16.72 -52.38
N ILE A 76 -6.29 -17.21 -51.18
CA ILE A 76 -5.28 -18.26 -50.95
C ILE A 76 -5.74 -19.60 -51.56
N LEU A 77 -7.04 -19.91 -51.46
CA LEU A 77 -7.63 -21.14 -52.01
C LEU A 77 -7.73 -21.17 -53.54
N GLN A 78 -7.80 -20.01 -54.21
CA GLN A 78 -7.69 -19.93 -55.68
C GLN A 78 -6.29 -20.33 -56.19
N PHE A 79 -5.27 -20.30 -55.34
CA PHE A 79 -3.88 -20.60 -55.71
C PHE A 79 -3.46 -22.05 -55.43
N THR A 80 -4.15 -22.76 -54.53
CA THR A 80 -3.71 -24.09 -54.06
C THR A 80 -4.46 -25.28 -54.66
N GLY A 81 -5.51 -25.04 -55.47
CA GLY A 81 -6.06 -26.02 -56.41
C GLY A 81 -6.56 -27.36 -55.83
N SER A 82 -6.75 -27.49 -54.52
CA SER A 82 -7.19 -28.75 -53.91
C SER A 82 -7.77 -28.51 -52.52
N ILE A 83 -9.10 -28.53 -52.40
CA ILE A 83 -9.96 -28.95 -51.26
C ILE A 83 -11.43 -28.70 -51.70
N PRO A 84 -12.41 -29.59 -51.41
CA PRO A 84 -13.80 -29.40 -51.82
C PRO A 84 -14.46 -28.17 -51.17
N ALA A 85 -15.32 -27.48 -51.92
CA ALA A 85 -16.05 -26.27 -51.51
C ALA A 85 -16.94 -26.44 -50.25
N ASP A 86 -17.11 -27.68 -49.78
CA ASP A 86 -18.00 -28.06 -48.68
C ASP A 86 -17.47 -27.63 -47.29
N ILE A 87 -16.15 -27.40 -47.15
CA ILE A 87 -15.53 -26.94 -45.89
C ILE A 87 -15.81 -25.46 -45.62
N LEU A 88 -15.88 -24.63 -46.66
CA LEU A 88 -16.16 -23.20 -46.54
C LEU A 88 -17.62 -22.93 -46.11
N VAL A 89 -18.52 -23.85 -46.46
CA VAL A 89 -19.95 -23.80 -46.14
C VAL A 89 -20.16 -23.92 -44.62
N VAL A 90 -19.53 -24.89 -43.95
CA VAL A 90 -19.78 -25.15 -42.52
C VAL A 90 -19.34 -23.99 -41.60
N SER A 91 -18.26 -23.29 -41.95
CA SER A 91 -17.70 -22.18 -41.15
C SER A 91 -18.51 -20.88 -41.24
N VAL A 92 -19.12 -20.59 -42.40
CA VAL A 92 -19.92 -19.38 -42.60
C VAL A 92 -21.35 -19.56 -42.05
N PHE A 93 -21.91 -20.77 -42.14
CA PHE A 93 -23.30 -21.04 -41.74
C PHE A 93 -23.50 -21.25 -40.22
N SER A 94 -22.44 -21.50 -39.45
CA SER A 94 -22.48 -21.57 -37.98
C SER A 94 -22.59 -20.19 -37.30
N VAL A 95 -22.34 -19.10 -38.05
CA VAL A 95 -22.41 -17.71 -37.56
C VAL A 95 -23.77 -17.04 -37.87
N LEU A 96 -24.54 -17.60 -38.81
CA LEU A 96 -25.84 -17.04 -39.23
C LEU A 96 -26.86 -16.83 -38.09
N PRO A 97 -26.97 -17.74 -37.09
CA PRO A 97 -27.87 -17.58 -35.95
C PRO A 97 -27.45 -16.48 -34.97
N ILE A 98 -26.19 -16.00 -35.04
CA ILE A 98 -25.57 -15.07 -34.09
C ILE A 98 -25.71 -13.61 -34.58
N LEU A 99 -26.00 -13.40 -35.86
CA LEU A 99 -26.22 -12.07 -36.43
C LEU A 99 -27.53 -11.47 -35.92
N GLN A 100 -27.46 -10.45 -35.06
CA GLN A 100 -28.61 -9.76 -34.48
C GLN A 100 -29.41 -8.92 -35.50
N GLU A 101 -28.83 -8.58 -36.66
CA GLU A 101 -29.49 -7.77 -37.69
C GLU A 101 -30.09 -8.58 -38.86
N LYS A 102 -31.41 -8.46 -39.04
CA LYS A 102 -32.18 -9.02 -40.17
C LYS A 102 -31.63 -8.62 -41.56
N ARG A 103 -31.03 -7.42 -41.67
CA ARG A 103 -30.48 -6.88 -42.93
C ARG A 103 -29.16 -7.55 -43.34
N ALA A 104 -28.31 -7.89 -42.38
CA ALA A 104 -27.06 -8.61 -42.61
C ALA A 104 -27.31 -10.06 -43.07
N GLN A 105 -28.28 -10.73 -42.44
CA GLN A 105 -28.72 -12.07 -42.84
C GLN A 105 -29.27 -12.12 -44.28
N LEU A 106 -30.01 -11.08 -44.71
CA LEU A 106 -30.53 -10.99 -46.08
C LEU A 106 -29.45 -10.75 -47.13
N LYS A 107 -28.45 -9.90 -46.84
CA LYS A 107 -27.31 -9.65 -47.72
C LYS A 107 -26.46 -10.90 -47.92
N LEU A 108 -26.18 -11.62 -46.83
CA LEU A 108 -25.38 -12.85 -46.88
C LEU A 108 -26.13 -13.97 -47.64
N ARG A 109 -27.46 -14.09 -47.47
CA ARG A 109 -28.29 -15.01 -48.28
C ARG A 109 -28.21 -14.72 -49.78
N ARG A 110 -28.19 -13.45 -50.20
CA ARG A 110 -28.05 -13.08 -51.62
C ARG A 110 -26.67 -13.40 -52.18
N VAL A 111 -25.61 -13.21 -51.38
CA VAL A 111 -24.23 -13.60 -51.75
C VAL A 111 -24.11 -15.11 -51.92
N LEU A 112 -24.75 -15.89 -51.05
CA LEU A 112 -24.73 -17.34 -51.11
C LEU A 112 -25.54 -17.91 -52.28
N GLN A 113 -26.66 -17.28 -52.66
CA GLN A 113 -27.43 -17.68 -53.86
C GLN A 113 -26.67 -17.50 -55.18
N ALA A 114 -25.59 -16.71 -55.21
CA ALA A 114 -24.73 -16.54 -56.39
C ALA A 114 -23.78 -17.74 -56.63
N PHE A 115 -23.61 -18.63 -55.65
CA PHE A 115 -22.80 -19.83 -55.79
C PHE A 115 -23.69 -21.03 -56.16
N ARG A 116 -23.44 -21.66 -57.31
CA ARG A 116 -24.20 -22.85 -57.76
C ARG A 116 -23.82 -24.07 -56.92
N PHE A 117 -24.67 -24.44 -55.97
CA PHE A 117 -24.46 -25.61 -55.10
C PHE A 117 -25.14 -26.88 -55.62
N ASN A 118 -24.62 -28.04 -55.18
CA ASN A 118 -25.13 -29.38 -55.48
C ASN A 118 -26.56 -29.60 -54.92
N PRO A 119 -27.51 -30.20 -55.67
CA PRO A 119 -28.91 -30.40 -55.27
C PRO A 119 -29.11 -31.20 -53.96
N THR A 120 -28.12 -32.00 -53.52
CA THR A 120 -28.18 -32.71 -52.24
C THR A 120 -28.08 -31.77 -51.04
N VAL A 121 -27.31 -30.68 -51.15
CA VAL A 121 -27.14 -29.66 -50.09
C VAL A 121 -28.37 -28.75 -49.99
N GLN A 122 -29.05 -28.48 -51.11
CA GLN A 122 -30.31 -27.74 -51.11
C GLN A 122 -31.45 -28.44 -50.36
N LYS A 123 -31.48 -29.78 -50.35
CA LYS A 123 -32.51 -30.55 -49.62
C LYS A 123 -32.35 -30.51 -48.10
N LEU A 124 -31.13 -30.40 -47.57
CA LEU A 124 -30.90 -30.23 -46.13
C LEU A 124 -31.33 -28.84 -45.61
N PHE A 125 -31.50 -27.86 -46.49
CA PHE A 125 -31.80 -26.47 -46.15
C PHE A 125 -33.27 -26.23 -45.76
N ILE A 126 -34.19 -27.16 -46.07
CA ILE A 126 -35.65 -26.94 -45.93
C ILE A 126 -36.20 -27.39 -44.55
N GLN A 127 -35.44 -28.09 -43.71
CA GLN A 127 -35.97 -28.72 -42.48
C GLN A 127 -35.52 -28.14 -41.13
N THR A 128 -34.76 -27.04 -41.08
CA THR A 128 -34.37 -26.43 -39.78
C THR A 128 -35.28 -25.25 -39.42
N ALA A 129 -36.25 -25.50 -38.54
CA ALA A 129 -37.13 -24.48 -37.97
C ALA A 129 -36.41 -23.64 -36.88
N PRO A 130 -36.77 -22.36 -36.67
CA PRO A 130 -36.14 -21.51 -35.66
C PRO A 130 -36.54 -21.90 -34.24
N ILE A 131 -35.58 -21.97 -33.33
CA ILE A 131 -35.81 -22.14 -31.88
C ILE A 131 -36.31 -20.81 -31.30
N PRO A 132 -37.43 -20.76 -30.54
CA PRO A 132 -37.95 -19.52 -29.98
C PRO A 132 -37.11 -18.97 -28.81
N GLN A 133 -36.87 -17.65 -28.81
CA GLN A 133 -36.08 -16.88 -27.84
C GLN A 133 -36.51 -17.00 -26.35
N LYS A 134 -37.64 -17.63 -26.02
CA LYS A 134 -38.16 -17.70 -24.64
C LYS A 134 -37.50 -18.74 -23.74
N LEU A 135 -36.69 -19.67 -24.26
CA LEU A 135 -36.05 -20.70 -23.43
C LEU A 135 -34.64 -20.33 -22.89
N ALA A 136 -33.94 -19.38 -23.51
CA ALA A 136 -32.56 -19.06 -23.14
C ALA A 136 -32.46 -18.20 -21.86
N CYS A 137 -33.44 -17.33 -21.59
CA CYS A 137 -33.41 -16.44 -20.43
C CYS A 137 -33.81 -17.11 -19.09
N ARG A 138 -34.27 -18.37 -19.10
CA ARG A 138 -34.67 -19.07 -17.86
C ARG A 138 -33.61 -20.02 -17.30
N ALA A 139 -32.51 -20.26 -18.01
CA ALA A 139 -31.58 -21.35 -17.69
C ALA A 139 -30.16 -20.92 -17.28
N GLY A 140 -29.84 -19.63 -17.19
CA GLY A 140 -28.57 -19.16 -16.62
C GLY A 140 -27.30 -19.81 -17.19
N ARG A 141 -27.27 -20.12 -18.49
CA ARG A 141 -26.10 -20.74 -19.14
C ARG A 141 -25.15 -19.68 -19.68
N THR A 142 -23.85 -19.85 -19.44
CA THR A 142 -22.78 -18.97 -19.94
C THR A 142 -22.60 -19.13 -21.45
N LEU A 143 -22.03 -18.10 -22.11
CA LEU A 143 -21.73 -18.08 -23.56
C LEU A 143 -20.85 -19.27 -24.00
N GLU A 144 -20.05 -19.81 -23.08
CA GLU A 144 -19.20 -21.00 -23.27
C GLU A 144 -20.03 -22.27 -23.52
N GLU A 145 -21.18 -22.45 -22.87
CA GLU A 145 -22.02 -23.64 -23.05
C GLU A 145 -22.77 -23.64 -24.39
N LEU A 146 -23.01 -22.46 -24.98
CA LEU A 146 -23.62 -22.30 -26.31
C LEU A 146 -22.64 -22.58 -27.46
N LEU A 147 -21.33 -22.51 -27.21
CA LEU A 147 -20.26 -22.77 -28.19
C LEU A 147 -19.82 -24.24 -28.23
N ILE A 148 -20.04 -24.99 -27.16
CA ILE A 148 -19.65 -26.40 -27.04
C ILE A 148 -20.50 -27.31 -27.94
N ILE A 149 -21.80 -27.02 -28.11
CA ILE A 149 -22.71 -27.85 -28.89
C ILE A 149 -22.39 -27.80 -30.41
N PRO A 150 -22.17 -26.63 -31.04
CA PRO A 150 -21.71 -26.55 -32.43
C PRO A 150 -20.36 -27.24 -32.65
N PHE A 151 -19.42 -27.10 -31.72
CA PHE A 151 -18.09 -27.71 -31.79
C PHE A 151 -18.14 -29.25 -31.70
N LEU A 152 -18.96 -29.80 -30.80
CA LEU A 152 -19.20 -31.24 -30.71
C LEU A 152 -19.90 -31.79 -31.95
N THR A 153 -20.79 -31.01 -32.55
CA THR A 153 -21.51 -31.43 -33.76
C THR A 153 -20.58 -31.40 -34.98
N LEU A 154 -19.71 -30.38 -35.09
CA LEU A 154 -18.61 -30.34 -36.07
C LEU A 154 -17.64 -31.51 -35.88
N PHE A 155 -17.26 -31.81 -34.63
CA PHE A 155 -16.33 -32.89 -34.31
C PHE A 155 -16.90 -34.28 -34.66
N LEU A 156 -18.20 -34.50 -34.42
CA LEU A 156 -18.88 -35.75 -34.79
C LEU A 156 -19.10 -35.90 -36.30
N LEU A 157 -19.37 -34.80 -37.02
CA LEU A 157 -19.44 -34.78 -38.49
C LEU A 157 -18.06 -34.99 -39.14
N TYR A 158 -17.00 -34.41 -38.57
CA TYR A 158 -15.63 -34.53 -39.09
C TYR A 158 -15.06 -35.95 -38.87
N ARG A 159 -15.39 -36.58 -37.74
CA ARG A 159 -15.05 -37.99 -37.43
C ARG A 159 -15.72 -38.98 -38.39
N HIS A 160 -16.83 -38.61 -39.02
CA HIS A 160 -17.58 -39.49 -39.91
C HIS A 160 -17.09 -39.44 -41.37
N ILE A 161 -16.31 -38.42 -41.76
CA ILE A 161 -15.95 -38.14 -43.17
C ILE A 161 -14.46 -38.40 -43.46
N TYR A 162 -13.54 -38.27 -42.50
CA TYR A 162 -12.11 -38.43 -42.76
C TYR A 162 -11.39 -39.35 -41.77
N SER A 163 -10.46 -40.15 -42.31
CA SER A 163 -9.54 -41.00 -41.54
C SER A 163 -8.73 -40.18 -40.53
N THR A 164 -8.55 -40.74 -39.34
CA THR A 164 -8.01 -40.15 -38.10
C THR A 164 -6.59 -39.54 -38.20
N GLN A 165 -5.92 -39.66 -39.35
CA GLN A 165 -4.52 -39.27 -39.53
C GLN A 165 -4.35 -37.82 -40.02
N ILE A 166 -5.29 -37.27 -40.81
CA ILE A 166 -5.21 -35.91 -41.37
C ILE A 166 -5.65 -34.84 -40.35
N CYS A 167 -6.54 -35.18 -39.42
CA CYS A 167 -7.00 -34.30 -38.33
C CYS A 167 -5.85 -33.81 -37.43
N LEU A 168 -4.88 -34.69 -37.16
CA LEU A 168 -3.83 -34.40 -36.19
C LEU A 168 -2.78 -33.45 -36.77
N GLU A 169 -2.43 -33.60 -38.04
CA GLU A 169 -1.42 -32.76 -38.71
C GLU A 169 -1.94 -31.34 -38.96
N PHE A 170 -3.21 -31.18 -39.31
CA PHE A 170 -3.81 -29.85 -39.51
C PHE A 170 -3.94 -29.06 -38.20
N LEU A 171 -4.31 -29.73 -37.10
CA LEU A 171 -4.35 -29.12 -35.76
C LEU A 171 -2.94 -28.69 -35.31
N ILE A 172 -1.91 -29.51 -35.54
CA ILE A 172 -0.53 -29.17 -35.18
C ILE A 172 -0.03 -27.94 -35.96
N ILE A 173 -0.37 -27.79 -37.23
CA ILE A 173 0.06 -26.65 -38.05
C ILE A 173 -0.63 -25.35 -37.62
N VAL A 174 -1.95 -25.38 -37.39
CA VAL A 174 -2.71 -24.20 -36.93
C VAL A 174 -2.29 -23.79 -35.52
N PHE A 175 -2.01 -24.76 -34.64
CA PHE A 175 -1.57 -24.52 -33.26
C PHE A 175 -0.15 -23.94 -33.22
N ASN A 176 0.78 -24.44 -34.04
CA ASN A 176 2.13 -23.88 -34.15
C ASN A 176 2.14 -22.47 -34.77
N TYR A 177 1.24 -22.18 -35.72
CA TYR A 177 1.13 -20.85 -36.33
C TYR A 177 0.51 -19.80 -35.40
N ALA A 178 -0.42 -20.20 -34.53
CA ALA A 178 -0.99 -19.35 -33.48
C ALA A 178 0.05 -19.06 -32.38
N ILE A 179 0.82 -20.07 -31.95
CA ILE A 179 1.92 -19.91 -30.98
C ILE A 179 3.00 -18.97 -31.52
N LEU A 180 3.40 -19.11 -32.79
CA LEU A 180 4.38 -18.21 -33.42
C LEU A 180 3.89 -16.75 -33.50
N ASN A 181 2.60 -16.52 -33.74
CA ASN A 181 2.04 -15.16 -33.74
C ASN A 181 1.93 -14.55 -32.34
N ILE A 182 1.56 -15.34 -31.32
CA ILE A 182 1.47 -14.89 -29.92
C ILE A 182 2.86 -14.60 -29.33
N ILE A 183 3.87 -15.43 -29.66
CA ILE A 183 5.26 -15.23 -29.21
C ILE A 183 5.96 -14.09 -29.96
N SER A 184 5.49 -13.69 -31.16
CA SER A 184 6.10 -12.59 -31.93
C SER A 184 5.66 -11.17 -31.49
N GLN A 185 4.69 -11.05 -30.58
CA GLN A 185 4.12 -9.77 -30.15
C GLN A 185 4.89 -8.99 -29.05
N PRO A 186 5.83 -9.53 -28.24
CA PRO A 186 6.45 -8.73 -27.17
C PRO A 186 7.59 -7.79 -27.64
N CYS A 187 7.94 -7.74 -28.92
CA CYS A 187 9.07 -6.90 -29.40
C CYS A 187 8.67 -5.53 -29.99
N ARG A 188 7.40 -5.10 -29.92
CA ARG A 188 6.99 -3.77 -30.46
C ARG A 188 6.70 -2.69 -29.41
N TYR A 189 6.76 -3.00 -28.11
CA TYR A 189 6.53 -2.02 -27.03
C TYR A 189 7.78 -1.65 -26.21
N ILE A 190 8.97 -2.14 -26.59
CA ILE A 190 10.27 -1.79 -25.95
C ILE A 190 10.91 -0.55 -26.61
N LEU A 191 10.11 0.46 -26.96
CA LEU A 191 10.62 1.75 -27.45
C LEU A 191 10.15 2.95 -26.62
N TYR A 192 9.49 2.73 -25.48
CA TYR A 192 9.01 3.82 -24.61
C TYR A 192 9.51 3.78 -23.16
N ILE A 193 10.37 2.83 -22.77
CA ILE A 193 10.94 2.76 -21.43
C ILE A 193 12.44 2.50 -21.56
N LYS A 194 13.22 3.56 -21.77
CA LYS A 194 14.69 3.46 -21.89
C LYS A 194 15.47 4.10 -20.73
N ASP A 195 14.79 4.76 -19.78
CA ASP A 195 15.50 5.60 -18.81
C ASP A 195 15.41 5.15 -17.34
N SER A 196 15.08 3.90 -17.00
CA SER A 196 14.90 3.55 -15.56
C SER A 196 15.20 2.11 -15.10
N LEU A 197 15.92 1.26 -15.85
CA LEU A 197 16.25 -0.10 -15.37
C LEU A 197 17.77 -0.40 -15.38
N PRO A 198 18.33 -1.04 -14.32
CA PRO A 198 19.73 -1.45 -14.28
C PRO A 198 20.04 -2.61 -15.23
N THR A 199 21.19 -2.52 -15.88
CA THR A 199 21.65 -3.27 -17.06
C THR A 199 22.08 -4.73 -16.86
N ASN A 200 21.62 -5.43 -15.81
CA ASN A 200 22.10 -6.80 -15.52
C ASN A 200 21.07 -7.93 -15.64
N SER A 201 19.80 -7.65 -15.97
CA SER A 201 18.77 -8.69 -16.15
C SER A 201 18.52 -9.14 -17.60
N ASP A 202 18.97 -8.38 -18.59
CA ASP A 202 18.66 -8.65 -20.01
C ASP A 202 19.33 -9.92 -20.55
N SER A 203 20.42 -10.35 -19.91
CA SER A 203 21.17 -11.54 -20.34
C SER A 203 20.57 -12.84 -19.81
N ALA A 204 19.97 -12.84 -18.61
CA ALA A 204 19.44 -14.06 -18.01
C ALA A 204 18.12 -14.51 -18.67
N VAL A 205 17.23 -13.56 -18.98
CA VAL A 205 15.95 -13.84 -19.64
C VAL A 205 16.17 -14.31 -21.09
N ALA A 206 17.09 -13.70 -21.83
CA ALA A 206 17.41 -14.11 -23.19
C ALA A 206 18.05 -15.52 -23.26
N ILE A 207 18.85 -15.90 -22.25
CA ILE A 207 19.51 -17.21 -22.18
C ILE A 207 18.52 -18.32 -21.79
N GLU A 208 17.59 -18.07 -20.85
CA GLU A 208 16.54 -19.06 -20.51
C GLU A 208 15.57 -19.31 -21.68
N PHE A 209 15.14 -18.27 -22.40
CA PHE A 209 14.27 -18.43 -23.57
C PHE A 209 14.97 -19.10 -24.76
N GLY A 210 16.27 -18.88 -24.94
CA GLY A 210 17.09 -19.55 -25.95
C GLY A 210 17.18 -21.07 -25.75
N PHE A 211 17.27 -21.53 -24.49
CA PHE A 211 17.28 -22.96 -24.17
C PHE A 211 15.92 -23.64 -24.41
N TYR A 212 14.81 -22.97 -24.09
CA TYR A 212 13.46 -23.49 -24.36
C TYR A 212 13.18 -23.65 -25.88
N PHE A 213 13.67 -22.72 -26.70
CA PHE A 213 13.48 -22.75 -28.16
C PHE A 213 14.27 -23.87 -28.85
N ILE A 214 15.49 -24.15 -28.38
CA ILE A 214 16.35 -25.24 -28.89
C ILE A 214 15.79 -26.61 -28.46
N SER A 215 15.22 -26.71 -27.27
CA SER A 215 14.62 -27.95 -26.75
C SER A 215 13.32 -28.31 -27.50
N LEU A 216 12.46 -27.33 -27.83
CA LEU A 216 11.24 -27.58 -28.61
C LEU A 216 11.53 -28.03 -30.05
N ASN A 217 12.47 -27.38 -30.76
CA ASN A 217 12.82 -27.74 -32.14
C ASN A 217 13.49 -29.12 -32.24
N SER A 218 14.22 -29.52 -31.21
CA SER A 218 14.84 -30.85 -31.12
C SER A 218 13.83 -31.95 -30.81
N MET A 219 12.80 -31.66 -30.00
CA MET A 219 11.73 -32.62 -29.66
C MET A 219 10.69 -32.82 -30.77
N VAL A 220 10.37 -31.79 -31.55
CA VAL A 220 9.45 -31.91 -32.70
C VAL A 220 10.04 -32.79 -33.81
N LYS A 221 11.37 -32.89 -33.93
CA LYS A 221 12.03 -33.83 -34.86
C LYS A 221 12.01 -35.30 -34.38
N LEU A 222 11.61 -35.59 -33.14
CA LEU A 222 11.62 -36.94 -32.56
C LEU A 222 10.23 -37.63 -32.55
N SER A 223 9.18 -37.02 -33.09
CA SER A 223 7.80 -37.51 -32.99
C SER A 223 7.31 -38.42 -34.12
N SER A 224 8.19 -38.94 -34.99
CA SER A 224 7.79 -39.80 -36.12
C SER A 224 7.62 -41.29 -35.80
N ALA A 225 7.70 -41.74 -34.53
CA ALA A 225 7.54 -43.17 -34.20
C ALA A 225 6.86 -43.43 -32.85
N GLY A 226 5.67 -44.05 -32.89
CA GLY A 226 5.05 -44.78 -31.77
C GLY A 226 4.05 -44.02 -30.89
N THR A 227 2.91 -44.65 -30.63
CA THR A 227 1.76 -44.15 -29.83
C THR A 227 2.08 -43.77 -28.37
N GLY A 228 3.16 -44.29 -27.79
CA GLY A 228 3.63 -43.93 -26.43
C GLY A 228 4.28 -42.55 -26.31
N LYS A 229 4.78 -41.94 -27.41
CA LYS A 229 5.48 -40.64 -27.39
C LYS A 229 4.55 -39.42 -27.56
N LYS A 230 3.31 -39.64 -28.04
CA LYS A 230 2.29 -38.57 -28.18
C LYS A 230 1.83 -38.02 -26.82
N MET A 231 1.76 -38.88 -25.79
CA MET A 231 1.40 -38.47 -24.43
C MET A 231 2.47 -37.57 -23.80
N TRP A 232 3.75 -37.86 -24.07
CA TRP A 232 4.89 -37.04 -23.64
C TRP A 232 4.90 -35.66 -24.30
N SER A 233 4.59 -35.58 -25.60
CA SER A 233 4.50 -34.31 -26.31
C SER A 233 3.36 -33.44 -25.79
N CYS A 234 2.19 -34.03 -25.47
CA CYS A 234 1.08 -33.31 -24.85
C CYS A 234 1.39 -32.84 -23.42
N MET A 235 2.10 -33.64 -22.61
CA MET A 235 2.55 -33.21 -21.28
C MET A 235 3.53 -32.03 -21.35
N VAL A 236 4.48 -32.05 -22.29
CA VAL A 236 5.43 -30.95 -22.46
C VAL A 236 4.72 -29.68 -22.93
N VAL A 237 3.77 -29.77 -23.87
CA VAL A 237 2.97 -28.62 -24.31
C VAL A 237 2.11 -28.08 -23.16
N ALA A 238 1.51 -28.95 -22.34
CA ALA A 238 0.74 -28.53 -21.17
C ALA A 238 1.60 -27.85 -20.09
N LEU A 239 2.82 -28.34 -19.86
CA LEU A 239 3.79 -27.74 -18.94
C LEU A 239 4.27 -26.38 -19.43
N VAL A 240 4.58 -26.26 -20.73
CA VAL A 240 4.97 -24.99 -21.35
C VAL A 240 3.80 -23.98 -21.31
N TRP A 241 2.58 -24.41 -21.64
CA TRP A 241 1.40 -23.55 -21.55
C TRP A 241 1.10 -23.11 -20.11
N GLY A 242 1.23 -24.03 -19.14
CA GLY A 242 1.14 -23.73 -17.72
C GLY A 242 2.14 -22.63 -17.32
N SER A 243 3.42 -22.82 -17.65
CA SER A 243 4.48 -21.86 -17.34
C SER A 243 4.30 -20.50 -18.03
N MET A 244 3.83 -20.47 -19.29
CA MET A 244 3.54 -19.22 -19.98
C MET A 244 2.32 -18.51 -19.39
N SER A 245 1.28 -19.25 -18.97
CA SER A 245 0.10 -18.66 -18.33
C SER A 245 0.43 -18.06 -16.96
N GLU A 246 1.31 -18.70 -16.18
CA GLU A 246 1.83 -18.17 -14.92
C GLU A 246 2.70 -16.94 -15.13
N CYS A 247 3.55 -16.93 -16.16
CA CYS A 247 4.38 -15.78 -16.52
C CYS A 247 3.55 -14.56 -16.92
N VAL A 248 2.53 -14.74 -17.78
CA VAL A 248 1.63 -13.65 -18.19
C VAL A 248 0.84 -13.10 -17.00
N ARG A 249 0.28 -13.97 -16.15
CA ARG A 249 -0.39 -13.55 -14.90
C ARG A 249 0.58 -12.79 -13.98
N GLY A 250 1.82 -13.24 -13.86
CA GLY A 250 2.85 -12.60 -13.06
C GLY A 250 3.36 -11.26 -13.63
N GLN A 251 3.20 -11.00 -14.93
CA GLN A 251 3.43 -9.67 -15.51
C GLN A 251 2.24 -8.74 -15.27
N GLU A 252 1.01 -9.19 -15.55
CA GLU A 252 -0.20 -8.40 -15.36
C GLU A 252 -0.36 -7.95 -13.90
N GLN A 253 -0.06 -8.84 -12.95
CA GLN A 253 -0.08 -8.52 -11.52
C GLN A 253 1.03 -7.53 -11.11
N ARG A 254 2.23 -7.64 -11.71
CA ARG A 254 3.33 -6.67 -11.49
C ARG A 254 2.98 -5.28 -12.02
N ASP A 255 2.31 -5.22 -13.16
CA ASP A 255 1.88 -3.95 -13.77
C ASP A 255 0.78 -3.28 -12.93
N GLU A 256 -0.18 -4.04 -12.38
CA GLU A 256 -1.21 -3.50 -11.48
C GLU A 256 -0.61 -2.92 -10.18
N PHE A 257 0.33 -3.62 -9.54
CA PHE A 257 0.98 -3.13 -8.32
C PHE A 257 1.84 -1.89 -8.57
N THR A 258 2.58 -1.88 -9.70
CA THR A 258 3.39 -0.71 -10.10
C THR A 258 2.50 0.52 -10.30
N LEU A 259 1.34 0.35 -10.96
CA LEU A 259 0.37 1.42 -11.14
C LEU A 259 -0.29 1.87 -9.83
N ALA A 260 -0.54 0.94 -8.89
CA ALA A 260 -1.06 1.29 -7.56
C ALA A 260 -0.06 2.13 -6.77
N ARG A 261 1.22 1.77 -6.81
CA ARG A 261 2.30 2.53 -6.17
C ARG A 261 2.46 3.92 -6.78
N GLU A 262 2.54 4.03 -8.09
CA GLU A 262 2.76 5.34 -8.75
C GLU A 262 1.57 6.29 -8.56
N ARG A 263 0.36 5.80 -8.29
CA ARG A 263 -0.78 6.64 -7.93
C ARG A 263 -0.61 7.36 -6.58
N ASP A 264 0.13 6.75 -5.66
CA ASP A 264 0.41 7.35 -4.36
C ASP A 264 1.63 8.29 -4.42
N ARG A 265 2.31 8.41 -5.56
CA ARG A 265 3.53 9.20 -5.67
C ARG A 265 3.26 10.68 -5.41
N VAL A 266 4.03 11.25 -4.50
CA VAL A 266 4.03 12.69 -4.20
C VAL A 266 5.09 13.36 -5.07
N ILE A 267 4.66 14.13 -6.07
CA ILE A 267 5.58 14.76 -7.05
C ILE A 267 6.36 15.91 -6.42
N SER A 268 5.66 16.77 -5.68
CA SER A 268 6.22 17.90 -4.94
C SER A 268 5.23 18.36 -3.89
N LEU A 269 5.71 18.83 -2.75
CA LEU A 269 4.87 19.52 -1.77
C LEU A 269 4.88 21.03 -2.03
N PRO A 270 3.79 21.75 -1.68
CA PRO A 270 3.80 23.21 -1.64
C PRO A 270 4.89 23.77 -0.72
N GLY A 271 5.72 24.68 -1.21
CA GLY A 271 6.80 25.27 -0.40
C GLY A 271 7.98 24.32 -0.10
N GLN A 272 8.09 23.20 -0.83
CA GLN A 272 9.24 22.30 -0.76
C GLN A 272 10.49 22.90 -1.40
N PRO A 273 11.70 22.67 -0.84
CA PRO A 273 12.95 23.02 -1.51
C PRO A 273 13.12 22.25 -2.83
N PRO A 274 13.79 22.82 -3.85
CA PRO A 274 14.10 22.10 -5.08
C PRO A 274 15.13 20.98 -4.83
N ASN A 275 15.29 20.09 -5.82
CA ASN A 275 16.29 19.00 -5.83
C ASN A 275 16.08 17.91 -4.77
N VAL A 276 14.86 17.39 -4.67
CA VAL A 276 14.56 16.22 -3.84
C VAL A 276 14.96 14.97 -4.61
N GLU A 277 15.98 14.27 -4.12
CA GLU A 277 16.61 13.13 -4.82
C GLU A 277 16.05 11.75 -4.42
N PHE A 278 15.07 11.71 -3.53
CA PHE A 278 14.38 10.49 -3.10
C PHE A 278 12.90 10.53 -3.45
N ALA A 279 12.31 9.35 -3.70
CA ALA A 279 10.87 9.25 -3.93
C ALA A 279 10.09 9.29 -2.60
N GLN A 280 8.89 9.83 -2.68
CA GLN A 280 7.92 9.87 -1.58
C GLN A 280 6.54 9.47 -2.08
N TYR A 281 5.78 8.80 -1.23
CA TYR A 281 4.49 8.23 -1.54
C TYR A 281 3.54 8.46 -0.37
N ALA A 282 2.31 8.89 -0.63
CA ALA A 282 1.31 9.10 0.40
C ALA A 282 -0.06 8.67 -0.12
N GLY A 283 -0.90 8.17 0.79
CA GLY A 283 -2.21 7.67 0.43
C GLY A 283 -2.78 6.75 1.50
N TYR A 284 -3.71 5.89 1.08
CA TYR A 284 -4.51 5.09 2.00
C TYR A 284 -4.37 3.59 1.74
N VAL A 285 -4.34 2.82 2.83
CA VAL A 285 -4.55 1.38 2.81
C VAL A 285 -5.81 1.05 3.58
N THR A 286 -6.77 0.39 2.92
CA THR A 286 -7.99 -0.10 3.56
C THR A 286 -7.65 -1.27 4.48
N VAL A 287 -7.93 -1.12 5.78
CA VAL A 287 -7.67 -2.15 6.80
C VAL A 287 -8.94 -2.93 7.15
N ASN A 288 -10.11 -2.33 6.94
CA ASN A 288 -11.39 -3.00 7.10
C ASN A 288 -12.42 -2.44 6.10
N ALA A 289 -12.74 -3.23 5.08
CA ALA A 289 -13.63 -2.81 4.00
C ALA A 289 -15.10 -2.68 4.44
N SER A 290 -15.58 -3.53 5.36
CA SER A 290 -16.97 -3.48 5.82
C SER A 290 -17.26 -2.25 6.68
N HIS A 291 -16.26 -1.74 7.39
CA HIS A 291 -16.36 -0.50 8.16
C HIS A 291 -15.96 0.74 7.34
N GLY A 292 -15.49 0.54 6.10
CA GLY A 292 -14.91 1.62 5.30
C GLY A 292 -13.69 2.26 5.98
N ARG A 293 -12.93 1.48 6.74
CA ARG A 293 -11.80 1.95 7.55
C ARG A 293 -10.50 1.85 6.77
N ALA A 294 -9.76 2.96 6.74
CA ALA A 294 -8.48 3.07 6.06
C ALA A 294 -7.49 3.92 6.87
N LEU A 295 -6.22 3.51 6.83
CA LEU A 295 -5.13 4.26 7.45
C LEU A 295 -4.35 5.02 6.38
N PHE A 296 -4.08 6.29 6.67
CA PHE A 296 -3.23 7.16 5.87
C PHE A 296 -1.76 6.91 6.21
N TYR A 297 -0.91 6.97 5.19
CA TYR A 297 0.53 6.84 5.34
C TYR A 297 1.28 7.88 4.52
N TRP A 298 2.50 8.17 4.96
CA TRP A 298 3.49 8.89 4.17
C TRP A 298 4.82 8.13 4.25
N PHE A 299 5.29 7.70 3.09
CA PHE A 299 6.48 6.89 2.91
C PHE A 299 7.57 7.68 2.18
N PHE A 300 8.80 7.57 2.67
CA PHE A 300 9.98 8.15 2.04
C PHE A 300 11.00 7.05 1.77
N GLU A 301 11.46 6.98 0.52
CA GLU A 301 12.61 6.15 0.21
C GLU A 301 13.89 6.71 0.85
N ALA A 302 14.85 5.83 1.06
CA ALA A 302 16.12 6.22 1.61
C ALA A 302 16.84 7.20 0.69
N ASN A 303 17.38 8.28 1.25
CA ASN A 303 18.13 9.30 0.54
C ASN A 303 19.57 8.83 0.26
N SER A 304 19.69 7.81 -0.59
CA SER A 304 20.96 7.21 -0.99
C SER A 304 20.82 6.53 -2.34
N ALA A 305 21.91 6.51 -3.12
CA ALA A 305 22.01 5.72 -4.35
C ALA A 305 21.75 4.21 -4.14
N GLU A 306 21.86 3.73 -2.89
CA GLU A 306 21.61 2.35 -2.49
C GLU A 306 20.24 2.15 -1.81
N SER A 307 19.26 3.03 -2.06
CA SER A 307 17.94 3.01 -1.40
C SER A 307 17.26 1.64 -1.41
N ALA A 308 17.39 0.91 -2.52
CA ALA A 308 16.85 -0.43 -2.71
C ALA A 308 17.44 -1.50 -1.77
N SER A 309 18.54 -1.22 -1.06
CA SER A 309 19.17 -2.15 -0.11
C SER A 309 19.01 -1.73 1.36
N LYS A 310 18.60 -0.48 1.62
CA LYS A 310 18.44 0.07 2.97
C LYS A 310 17.22 -0.53 3.69
N PRO A 311 17.28 -0.80 5.00
CA PRO A 311 16.18 -1.43 5.72
C PRO A 311 14.91 -0.58 5.71
N LEU A 312 13.77 -1.21 5.99
CA LEU A 312 12.48 -0.55 6.14
C LEU A 312 12.20 -0.28 7.62
N LEU A 313 11.82 0.96 7.92
CA LEU A 313 11.42 1.41 9.25
C LEU A 313 9.95 1.83 9.23
N LEU A 314 9.12 1.24 10.07
CA LEU A 314 7.82 1.79 10.44
C LEU A 314 8.00 2.74 11.64
N TRP A 315 7.44 3.94 11.57
CA TRP A 315 7.38 4.89 12.68
C TRP A 315 5.94 5.11 13.14
N LEU A 316 5.71 5.03 14.45
CA LEU A 316 4.43 5.26 15.10
C LEU A 316 4.60 6.28 16.25
N ASN A 317 3.91 7.42 16.18
CA ASN A 317 3.74 8.27 17.36
C ASN A 317 2.67 7.67 18.29
N GLY A 318 2.58 8.22 19.50
CA GLY A 318 1.72 7.71 20.57
C GLY A 318 0.40 8.46 20.73
N GLY A 319 0.20 9.06 21.90
CA GLY A 319 -1.03 9.74 22.32
C GLY A 319 -1.70 9.05 23.52
N PRO A 320 -2.57 8.04 23.34
CA PRO A 320 -3.00 7.42 22.06
C PRO A 320 -3.71 8.39 21.13
N GLY A 321 -3.63 8.15 19.82
CA GLY A 321 -4.36 8.93 18.81
C GLY A 321 -3.62 10.13 18.23
N CYS A 322 -2.29 10.21 18.37
CA CYS A 322 -1.47 11.28 17.79
C CYS A 322 -0.87 10.88 16.44
N SER A 323 -0.71 11.86 15.55
CA SER A 323 -0.31 11.64 14.17
C SER A 323 1.18 11.36 14.00
N SER A 324 1.51 10.25 13.34
CA SER A 324 2.87 9.95 12.90
C SER A 324 3.37 10.83 11.75
N VAL A 325 2.44 11.44 11.01
CA VAL A 325 2.75 12.36 9.91
C VAL A 325 3.02 13.76 10.44
N GLY A 326 2.24 14.21 11.43
CA GLY A 326 2.46 15.48 12.12
C GLY A 326 3.77 15.47 12.88
N TYR A 327 3.84 14.73 13.97
CA TYR A 327 5.01 14.71 14.84
C TYR A 327 6.20 14.01 14.16
N GLY A 328 6.08 12.71 13.89
CA GLY A 328 7.17 11.91 13.32
C GLY A 328 7.75 12.47 12.02
N ALA A 329 6.90 12.68 11.01
CA ALA A 329 7.37 13.09 9.69
C ALA A 329 7.69 14.59 9.60
N ALA A 330 6.86 15.48 10.16
CA ALA A 330 7.00 16.92 9.97
C ALA A 330 7.79 17.64 11.08
N GLU A 331 7.91 17.06 12.28
CA GLU A 331 8.59 17.68 13.43
C GLU A 331 9.84 16.95 13.89
N GLU A 332 9.97 15.64 13.66
CA GLU A 332 10.96 14.80 14.34
C GLU A 332 11.99 14.10 13.45
N ILE A 333 11.63 13.09 12.68
CA ILE A 333 12.64 12.24 12.00
C ILE A 333 12.50 12.24 10.48
N GLY A 334 11.42 12.80 9.94
CA GLY A 334 11.20 12.89 8.50
C GLY A 334 12.18 13.81 7.78
N PRO A 335 12.22 13.73 6.44
CA PRO A 335 13.15 14.50 5.61
C PRO A 335 12.83 15.99 5.52
N PHE A 336 11.61 16.39 5.88
CA PHE A 336 11.13 17.76 5.80
C PHE A 336 10.67 18.25 7.18
N ARG A 337 11.02 19.50 7.51
CA ARG A 337 10.54 20.23 8.67
C ARG A 337 9.58 21.32 8.23
N VAL A 338 8.42 21.42 8.85
CA VAL A 338 7.55 22.58 8.64
C VAL A 338 8.21 23.81 9.25
N ASN A 339 8.25 24.90 8.48
CA ASN A 339 8.82 26.16 8.93
C ASN A 339 7.78 26.95 9.75
N SER A 340 8.24 27.92 10.53
CA SER A 340 7.40 28.76 11.40
C SER A 340 6.38 29.64 10.65
N ASP A 341 6.42 29.67 9.32
CA ASP A 341 5.40 30.32 8.49
C ASP A 341 4.14 29.46 8.33
N GLY A 342 4.19 28.18 8.72
CA GLY A 342 3.12 27.20 8.51
C GLY A 342 2.78 26.99 7.03
N ALA A 343 3.70 27.36 6.13
CA ALA A 343 3.45 27.45 4.69
C ALA A 343 4.54 26.82 3.83
N SER A 344 5.74 26.63 4.36
CA SER A 344 6.85 26.01 3.65
C SER A 344 7.52 24.93 4.49
N VAL A 345 8.33 24.10 3.83
CA VAL A 345 9.14 23.09 4.50
C VAL A 345 10.62 23.27 4.18
N SER A 346 11.50 22.81 5.08
CA SER A 346 12.95 22.81 4.89
C SER A 346 13.52 21.39 5.08
N PHE A 347 14.69 21.11 4.50
CA PHE A 347 15.33 19.80 4.66
C PHE A 347 15.80 19.58 6.10
N ASN A 348 15.49 18.41 6.64
CA ASN A 348 16.07 17.92 7.88
C ASN A 348 17.44 17.28 7.62
N LYS A 349 18.51 17.88 8.16
CA LYS A 349 19.89 17.38 8.01
C LYS A 349 20.16 16.08 8.77
N HIS A 350 19.25 15.68 9.65
CA HIS A 350 19.35 14.49 10.50
C HIS A 350 18.16 13.56 10.28
N ALA A 351 17.59 13.61 9.07
CA ALA A 351 16.47 12.77 8.69
C ALA A 351 16.85 11.29 8.74
N TRP A 352 15.96 10.46 9.30
CA TRP A 352 16.23 9.03 9.44
C TRP A 352 16.19 8.31 8.09
N ASN A 353 15.54 8.89 7.09
CA ASN A 353 15.58 8.34 5.73
C ASN A 353 16.98 8.45 5.08
N MET A 354 17.98 9.06 5.73
CA MET A 354 19.38 8.93 5.27
C MET A 354 19.92 7.50 5.44
N GLU A 355 19.36 6.70 6.35
CA GLU A 355 19.81 5.33 6.63
C GLU A 355 18.75 4.27 6.36
N THR A 356 17.48 4.65 6.18
CA THR A 356 16.36 3.71 5.99
C THR A 356 15.32 4.19 4.99
N ASN A 357 14.49 3.28 4.51
CA ASN A 357 13.21 3.61 3.92
C ASN A 357 12.22 3.82 5.09
N VAL A 358 11.59 4.98 5.23
CA VAL A 358 10.79 5.32 6.42
C VAL A 358 9.32 5.44 6.08
N LEU A 359 8.48 4.69 6.80
CA LEU A 359 7.04 4.64 6.67
C LEU A 359 6.38 5.23 7.91
N PHE A 360 5.71 6.37 7.76
CA PHE A 360 4.89 6.99 8.80
C PHE A 360 3.43 6.60 8.59
N VAL A 361 2.77 6.12 9.64
CA VAL A 361 1.38 5.67 9.56
C VAL A 361 0.55 6.37 10.63
N GLU A 362 -0.52 7.03 10.22
CA GLU A 362 -1.48 7.62 11.15
C GLU A 362 -2.42 6.51 11.65
N SER A 363 -2.28 6.11 12.91
CA SER A 363 -2.99 4.99 13.50
C SER A 363 -3.42 5.33 14.94
N PRO A 364 -4.62 4.94 15.37
CA PRO A 364 -5.67 4.23 14.64
C PRO A 364 -6.49 5.14 13.69
N ALA A 365 -7.61 4.64 13.16
CA ALA A 365 -8.49 5.47 12.34
C ALA A 365 -9.12 6.61 13.16
N GLY A 366 -9.23 7.79 12.56
CA GLY A 366 -9.58 9.05 13.24
C GLY A 366 -8.37 9.93 13.53
N VAL A 367 -7.15 9.35 13.50
CA VAL A 367 -5.90 10.10 13.64
C VAL A 367 -5.54 10.77 12.33
N GLY A 368 -5.37 12.09 12.38
CA GLY A 368 -4.98 12.92 11.24
C GLY A 368 -5.90 12.72 10.04
N PHE A 369 -5.40 12.13 8.97
CA PHE A 369 -6.17 11.84 7.75
C PHE A 369 -6.76 10.43 7.70
N SER A 370 -6.39 9.53 8.61
CA SER A 370 -6.97 8.18 8.73
C SER A 370 -8.42 8.24 9.17
N TYR A 371 -9.29 7.38 8.66
CA TYR A 371 -10.74 7.46 8.93
C TYR A 371 -11.43 6.09 8.93
N SER A 372 -12.62 6.07 9.54
CA SER A 372 -13.63 5.03 9.43
C SER A 372 -14.97 5.65 9.02
N ASN A 373 -15.72 4.94 8.17
CA ASN A 373 -17.08 5.33 7.82
C ASN A 373 -18.11 4.83 8.87
N THR A 374 -17.67 4.02 9.83
CA THR A 374 -18.49 3.49 10.92
C THR A 374 -18.23 4.29 12.20
N THR A 375 -19.21 5.08 12.63
CA THR A 375 -19.07 5.96 13.81
C THR A 375 -18.70 5.22 15.09
N SER A 376 -19.22 4.01 15.30
CA SER A 376 -18.93 3.22 16.50
C SER A 376 -17.47 2.82 16.63
N ASP A 377 -16.67 2.86 15.55
CA ASP A 377 -15.23 2.60 15.65
C ASP A 377 -14.56 3.64 16.56
N TYR A 378 -14.95 4.92 16.45
CA TYR A 378 -14.38 6.02 17.26
C TYR A 378 -14.78 5.99 18.74
N GLU A 379 -15.77 5.17 19.09
CA GLU A 379 -16.27 4.96 20.45
C GLU A 379 -15.73 3.69 21.09
N ASN A 380 -15.11 2.79 20.29
CA ASN A 380 -14.69 1.47 20.75
C ASN A 380 -13.29 1.10 20.24
N PHE A 381 -12.39 2.08 20.12
CA PHE A 381 -10.98 1.82 19.80
C PHE A 381 -10.21 1.39 21.05
N GLY A 382 -9.11 0.69 20.83
CA GLY A 382 -8.18 0.30 21.87
C GLY A 382 -6.95 -0.38 21.28
N ASP A 383 -6.06 -0.84 22.15
CA ASP A 383 -4.76 -1.39 21.80
C ASP A 383 -4.87 -2.61 20.87
N ALA A 384 -5.78 -3.54 21.16
CA ALA A 384 -5.96 -4.76 20.37
C ALA A 384 -6.40 -4.47 18.94
N GLN A 385 -7.40 -3.61 18.75
CA GLN A 385 -7.89 -3.25 17.41
C GLN A 385 -6.85 -2.46 16.62
N THR A 386 -6.11 -1.57 17.31
CA THR A 386 -5.02 -0.79 16.71
C THR A 386 -3.91 -1.69 16.17
N ALA A 387 -3.50 -2.71 16.94
CA ALA A 387 -2.50 -3.68 16.49
C ALA A 387 -2.97 -4.50 15.27
N LEU A 388 -4.24 -4.95 15.27
CA LEU A 388 -4.83 -5.68 14.15
C LEU A 388 -4.89 -4.84 12.87
N ASP A 389 -5.31 -3.58 12.98
CA ASP A 389 -5.38 -2.67 11.84
C ASP A 389 -3.99 -2.30 11.32
N ALA A 390 -3.02 -2.07 12.20
CA ALA A 390 -1.64 -1.81 11.80
C ALA A 390 -1.01 -3.03 11.09
N TYR A 391 -1.32 -4.26 11.53
CA TYR A 391 -0.89 -5.47 10.82
C TYR A 391 -1.57 -5.60 9.45
N ALA A 392 -2.89 -5.41 9.37
CA ALA A 392 -3.62 -5.42 8.10
C ALA A 392 -3.10 -4.35 7.12
N PHE A 393 -2.77 -3.17 7.65
CA PHE A 393 -2.11 -2.10 6.90
C PHE A 393 -0.78 -2.58 6.32
N LEU A 394 0.11 -3.18 7.14
CA LEU A 394 1.40 -3.68 6.66
C LEU A 394 1.24 -4.72 5.56
N VAL A 395 0.31 -5.66 5.72
CA VAL A 395 0.01 -6.68 4.70
C VAL A 395 -0.39 -6.02 3.37
N GLY A 396 -1.38 -5.12 3.40
CA GLY A 396 -1.83 -4.40 2.20
C GLY A 396 -0.77 -3.47 1.62
N TRP A 397 0.05 -2.86 2.46
CA TRP A 397 1.15 -1.99 2.03
C TRP A 397 2.25 -2.80 1.33
N PHE A 398 2.64 -3.97 1.86
CA PHE A 398 3.61 -4.84 1.20
C PHE A 398 3.10 -5.42 -0.12
N GLU A 399 1.79 -5.58 -0.32
CA GLU A 399 1.24 -5.92 -1.63
C GLU A 399 1.45 -4.78 -2.64
N ARG A 400 1.26 -3.52 -2.21
CA ARG A 400 1.50 -2.34 -3.03
C ARG A 400 2.98 -2.06 -3.30
N PHE A 401 3.85 -2.34 -2.33
CA PHE A 401 5.29 -2.19 -2.43
C PHE A 401 6.04 -3.52 -2.25
N PRO A 402 5.87 -4.47 -3.19
CA PRO A 402 6.39 -5.82 -3.04
C PRO A 402 7.92 -5.89 -2.98
N GLN A 403 8.62 -4.87 -3.50
CA GLN A 403 10.07 -4.77 -3.42
C GLN A 403 10.59 -4.69 -1.98
N TYR A 404 9.78 -4.23 -1.01
CA TYR A 404 10.20 -4.10 0.38
C TYR A 404 9.99 -5.36 1.23
N LYS A 405 9.33 -6.41 0.70
CA LYS A 405 9.05 -7.66 1.44
C LYS A 405 10.31 -8.38 1.93
N THR A 406 11.43 -8.20 1.22
CA THR A 406 12.70 -8.88 1.52
C THR A 406 13.62 -8.08 2.43
N HIS A 407 13.28 -6.83 2.73
CA HIS A 407 14.11 -5.94 3.53
C HIS A 407 14.06 -6.32 5.00
N ASP A 408 15.16 -6.05 5.70
CA ASP A 408 15.13 -6.06 7.15
C ASP A 408 14.17 -4.96 7.63
N PHE A 409 13.24 -5.37 8.50
CA PHE A 409 12.14 -4.51 8.96
C PHE A 409 12.33 -4.18 10.44
N TYR A 410 12.15 -2.91 10.76
CA TYR A 410 12.20 -2.38 12.13
C TYR A 410 10.93 -1.59 12.41
N ILE A 411 10.50 -1.61 13.67
CA ILE A 411 9.40 -0.77 14.14
C ILE A 411 9.97 0.16 15.20
N ALA A 412 9.80 1.46 15.00
CA ALA A 412 10.12 2.46 15.98
C ALA A 412 8.91 3.30 16.32
N GLY A 413 8.97 3.96 17.46
CA GLY A 413 7.93 4.88 17.88
C GLY A 413 8.25 5.52 19.21
N GLU A 414 7.37 6.40 19.64
CA GLU A 414 7.54 7.14 20.89
C GLU A 414 6.28 7.24 21.73
N SER A 415 6.44 7.60 23.00
CA SER A 415 5.34 7.87 23.92
C SER A 415 4.46 6.62 24.12
N TYR A 416 3.15 6.74 23.93
CA TYR A 416 2.21 5.62 23.94
C TYR A 416 2.52 4.52 22.89
N ALA A 417 3.39 4.78 21.91
CA ALA A 417 3.89 3.72 21.04
C ALA A 417 4.74 2.68 21.78
N GLY A 418 5.08 2.91 23.07
CA GLY A 418 5.53 1.86 23.97
C GLY A 418 4.52 0.71 24.15
N HIS A 419 3.23 0.94 23.87
CA HIS A 419 2.21 -0.09 23.71
C HIS A 419 2.09 -0.57 22.26
N TYR A 420 2.00 0.35 21.30
CA TYR A 420 1.76 0.00 19.89
C TYR A 420 2.88 -0.86 19.30
N VAL A 421 4.14 -0.47 19.51
CA VAL A 421 5.30 -1.10 18.89
C VAL A 421 5.48 -2.54 19.39
N PRO A 422 5.49 -2.85 20.70
CA PRO A 422 5.64 -4.23 21.16
C PRO A 422 4.45 -5.11 20.76
N GLN A 423 3.21 -4.59 20.81
CA GLN A 423 2.03 -5.38 20.42
C GLN A 423 2.03 -5.73 18.94
N LEU A 424 2.35 -4.76 18.07
CA LEU A 424 2.46 -5.01 16.63
C LEU A 424 3.62 -5.98 16.32
N ALA A 425 4.79 -5.80 16.96
CA ALA A 425 5.93 -6.70 16.82
C ALA A 425 5.59 -8.14 17.25
N TYR A 426 4.84 -8.28 18.34
CA TYR A 426 4.37 -9.57 18.82
C TYR A 426 3.38 -10.21 17.84
N LEU A 427 2.39 -9.44 17.37
CA LEU A 427 1.42 -9.92 16.38
C LEU A 427 2.09 -10.37 15.07
N ILE A 428 3.06 -9.61 14.56
CA ILE A 428 3.86 -10.00 13.39
C ILE A 428 4.60 -11.33 13.66
N SER A 429 5.20 -11.48 14.84
CA SER A 429 5.93 -12.70 15.21
C SER A 429 5.01 -13.92 15.27
N GLN A 430 3.76 -13.75 15.74
CA GLN A 430 2.75 -14.81 15.73
C GLN A 430 2.32 -15.17 14.31
N MET A 431 2.04 -14.15 13.48
CA MET A 431 1.55 -14.34 12.12
C MET A 431 2.61 -14.94 11.18
N ASN A 432 3.88 -14.57 11.33
CA ASN A 432 4.99 -15.20 10.60
C ASN A 432 5.09 -16.72 10.90
N GLY A 433 4.71 -17.15 12.11
CA GLY A 433 4.68 -18.56 12.49
C GLY A 433 3.42 -19.32 12.05
N ALA A 434 2.38 -18.62 11.58
CA ALA A 434 1.11 -19.22 11.19
C ALA A 434 1.15 -19.75 9.75
N SER A 435 0.70 -20.99 9.55
CA SER A 435 0.66 -21.65 8.23
C SER A 435 -0.22 -20.96 7.18
N GLN A 436 -1.03 -19.98 7.59
CA GLN A 436 -2.00 -19.26 6.76
C GLN A 436 -1.50 -17.86 6.34
N SER A 437 -0.34 -17.41 6.83
CA SER A 437 0.20 -16.11 6.41
C SER A 437 0.90 -16.22 5.06
N ASN A 438 0.44 -15.43 4.09
CA ASN A 438 1.03 -15.33 2.76
C ASN A 438 2.21 -14.35 2.70
N ILE A 439 2.51 -13.61 3.77
CA ILE A 439 3.61 -12.64 3.85
C ILE A 439 4.46 -12.92 5.09
N GLN A 440 5.77 -13.05 4.86
CA GLN A 440 6.77 -13.17 5.92
C GLN A 440 7.46 -11.82 6.10
N ILE A 441 7.18 -11.14 7.22
CA ILE A 441 7.78 -9.83 7.51
C ILE A 441 9.08 -10.06 8.27
N ARG A 442 10.23 -9.64 7.72
CA ARG A 442 11.56 -9.85 8.30
C ARG A 442 11.87 -8.89 9.45
N LEU A 443 11.07 -8.95 10.52
CA LEU A 443 11.23 -8.12 11.72
C LEU A 443 12.56 -8.42 12.43
N LYS A 444 13.39 -7.39 12.62
CA LYS A 444 14.74 -7.49 13.22
C LYS A 444 14.85 -6.86 14.60
N GLY A 445 14.03 -5.86 14.89
CA GLY A 445 14.08 -5.18 16.18
C GLY A 445 13.06 -4.06 16.31
N ILE A 446 12.98 -3.57 17.54
CA ILE A 446 12.16 -2.44 17.93
C ILE A 446 12.99 -1.38 18.63
N LEU A 447 12.63 -0.10 18.42
CA LEU A 447 13.27 1.06 19.02
C LEU A 447 12.18 1.99 19.56
N ILE A 448 12.06 2.10 20.89
CA ILE A 448 10.98 2.87 21.52
C ILE A 448 11.55 4.04 22.36
N GLY A 449 11.08 5.25 22.08
CA GLY A 449 11.54 6.51 22.69
C GLY A 449 10.55 7.04 23.72
N ASN A 450 11.04 7.50 24.88
CA ASN A 450 10.21 8.10 25.95
C ASN A 450 8.91 7.31 26.17
N ALA A 451 9.05 5.99 26.23
CA ALA A 451 7.94 5.08 25.99
C ALA A 451 7.14 4.81 27.27
N LEU A 452 5.80 4.90 27.18
CA LEU A 452 4.91 4.36 28.21
C LEU A 452 4.97 2.83 28.12
N VAL A 453 5.41 2.19 29.20
CA VAL A 453 5.62 0.73 29.23
C VAL A 453 4.91 0.09 30.40
N ASP A 454 4.77 0.80 31.53
CA ASP A 454 4.12 0.29 32.72
C ASP A 454 3.51 1.45 33.51
N ASP A 455 2.17 1.57 33.49
CA ASP A 455 1.47 2.75 34.01
C ASP A 455 1.86 3.08 35.46
N LEU A 456 2.09 2.05 36.28
CA LEU A 456 2.38 2.20 37.71
C LEU A 456 3.82 2.67 37.94
N LEU A 457 4.78 2.06 37.26
CA LEU A 457 6.18 2.47 37.32
C LEU A 457 6.40 3.83 36.65
N ASP A 458 5.65 4.10 35.59
CA ASP A 458 5.73 5.36 34.86
C ASP A 458 5.18 6.52 35.70
N MET A 459 4.11 6.30 36.47
CA MET A 459 3.61 7.27 37.47
C MET A 459 4.58 7.50 38.63
N THR A 460 5.23 6.43 39.12
CA THR A 460 6.29 6.55 40.13
C THR A 460 7.44 7.42 39.60
N GLY A 461 7.89 7.15 38.37
CA GLY A 461 8.94 7.91 37.71
C GLY A 461 8.57 9.37 37.48
N LEU A 462 7.32 9.68 37.12
CA LEU A 462 6.83 11.04 36.93
C LEU A 462 6.87 11.86 38.23
N VAL A 463 6.42 11.27 39.34
CA VAL A 463 6.42 11.94 40.67
C VAL A 463 7.84 12.19 41.16
N ASP A 464 8.71 11.17 41.09
CA ASP A 464 10.12 11.29 41.49
C ASP A 464 10.87 12.31 40.64
N TYR A 465 10.58 12.35 39.33
CA TYR A 465 11.19 13.30 38.42
C TYR A 465 10.76 14.73 38.73
N ALA A 466 9.46 14.97 38.94
CA ALA A 466 8.93 16.28 39.32
C ALA A 466 9.60 16.83 40.58
N TRP A 467 9.80 15.97 41.58
CA TRP A 467 10.48 16.34 42.83
C TRP A 467 11.96 16.63 42.62
N SER A 468 12.69 15.70 41.98
CA SER A 468 14.13 15.84 41.75
C SER A 468 14.51 17.01 40.84
N HIS A 469 13.58 17.50 40.02
CA HIS A 469 13.77 18.64 39.11
C HIS A 469 13.08 19.92 39.59
N ALA A 470 12.73 19.99 40.88
CA ALA A 470 12.17 21.17 41.53
C ALA A 470 10.85 21.70 40.93
N VAL A 471 10.10 20.83 40.23
CA VAL A 471 8.73 21.14 39.79
C VAL A 471 7.77 21.15 40.98
N VAL A 472 8.05 20.33 42.01
CA VAL A 472 7.26 20.26 43.25
C VAL A 472 8.14 20.35 44.49
N SER A 473 7.56 20.78 45.62
CA SER A 473 8.26 20.90 46.90
C SER A 473 8.44 19.55 47.61
N ASP A 474 9.39 19.48 48.55
CA ASP A 474 9.59 18.33 49.43
C ASP A 474 8.31 17.93 50.19
N SER A 475 7.56 18.93 50.68
CA SER A 475 6.28 18.70 51.37
C SER A 475 5.23 18.10 50.46
N PHE A 476 5.16 18.52 49.20
CA PHE A 476 4.24 17.97 48.22
C PHE A 476 4.60 16.51 47.89
N TYR A 477 5.88 16.25 47.60
CA TYR A 477 6.38 14.90 47.35
C TYR A 477 6.11 13.97 48.53
N HIS A 478 6.35 14.43 49.76
CA HIS A 478 6.05 13.66 50.97
C HIS A 478 4.56 13.29 51.08
N ASN A 479 3.67 14.25 50.85
CA ASN A 479 2.22 14.00 50.88
C ASN A 479 1.79 12.97 49.81
N VAL A 480 2.32 13.09 48.58
CA VAL A 480 2.07 12.10 47.52
C VAL A 480 2.56 10.72 47.95
N SER A 481 3.79 10.62 48.47
CA SER A 481 4.38 9.34 48.89
C SER A 481 3.63 8.65 50.04
N GLN A 482 2.90 9.41 50.87
CA GLN A 482 2.07 8.86 51.95
C GLN A 482 0.67 8.45 51.47
N ALA A 483 0.07 9.26 50.60
CA ALA A 483 -1.32 9.08 50.18
C ALA A 483 -1.48 8.13 48.98
N CYS A 484 -0.44 8.01 48.13
CA CYS A 484 -0.46 7.23 46.91
C CYS A 484 0.35 5.94 47.04
N ASP A 485 -0.26 4.82 46.63
CA ASP A 485 0.41 3.54 46.45
C ASP A 485 0.46 3.19 44.96
N PHE A 486 1.62 3.41 44.34
CA PHE A 486 1.88 3.09 42.93
C PHE A 486 2.18 1.61 42.68
N SER A 487 1.83 0.71 43.59
CA SER A 487 1.81 -0.74 43.33
C SER A 487 0.41 -1.26 42.96
N THR A 488 -0.61 -0.41 43.03
CA THR A 488 -2.01 -0.74 42.73
C THR A 488 -2.65 0.31 41.84
N THR A 489 -3.76 -0.05 41.17
CA THR A 489 -4.58 0.89 40.38
C THR A 489 -5.74 1.49 41.16
N ASN A 490 -5.98 1.06 42.41
CA ASN A 490 -7.11 1.52 43.22
C ASN A 490 -6.67 2.65 44.17
N TRP A 491 -6.57 3.86 43.63
CA TRP A 491 -6.10 5.02 44.38
C TRP A 491 -7.21 5.69 45.21
N SER A 492 -6.82 6.18 46.39
CA SER A 492 -7.70 6.98 47.25
C SER A 492 -8.09 8.29 46.57
N SER A 493 -9.21 8.88 46.98
CA SER A 493 -9.61 10.22 46.50
C SER A 493 -8.57 11.29 46.84
N GLU A 494 -7.85 11.12 47.94
CA GLU A 494 -6.72 11.97 48.34
C GLU A 494 -5.56 11.85 47.34
N CYS A 495 -5.15 10.63 46.98
CA CYS A 495 -4.12 10.40 45.98
C CYS A 495 -4.52 11.00 44.62
N VAL A 496 -5.74 10.75 44.15
CA VAL A 496 -6.25 11.32 42.90
C VAL A 496 -6.22 12.85 42.92
N SER A 497 -6.58 13.48 44.04
CA SER A 497 -6.52 14.94 44.22
C SER A 497 -5.09 15.48 44.19
N LEU A 498 -4.15 14.77 44.82
CA LEU A 498 -2.73 15.13 44.79
C LEU A 498 -2.12 14.96 43.40
N LEU A 499 -2.43 13.88 42.69
CA LEU A 499 -1.98 13.67 41.30
C LEU A 499 -2.55 14.74 40.35
N SER A 500 -3.81 15.13 40.53
CA SER A 500 -4.38 16.28 39.81
C SER A 500 -3.62 17.58 40.11
N SER A 501 -3.25 17.79 41.38
CA SER A 501 -2.45 18.93 41.80
C SER A 501 -1.03 18.90 41.20
N LEU A 502 -0.43 17.71 41.04
CA LEU A 502 0.87 17.53 40.38
C LEU A 502 0.83 18.01 38.94
N PHE A 503 -0.17 17.58 38.15
CA PHE A 503 -0.34 18.06 36.77
C PHE A 503 -0.59 19.57 36.69
N SER A 504 -1.21 20.17 37.70
CA SER A 504 -1.36 21.63 37.77
C SER A 504 -0.02 22.37 37.91
N GLN A 505 1.00 21.75 38.53
CA GLN A 505 2.35 22.33 38.65
C GLN A 505 3.09 22.35 37.31
N TYR A 506 2.79 21.38 36.43
CA TYR A 506 3.33 21.36 35.07
C TYR A 506 2.66 22.36 34.13
N ARG A 507 1.43 22.82 34.42
CA ARG A 507 0.66 23.71 33.53
C ARG A 507 1.39 24.99 33.08
N PRO A 508 2.20 25.67 33.91
CA PRO A 508 2.92 26.88 33.50
C PRO A 508 4.17 26.62 32.64
N ILE A 509 4.60 25.37 32.51
CA ILE A 509 5.82 24.97 31.79
C ILE A 509 5.49 23.94 30.70
N ASN A 510 6.47 23.64 29.84
CA ASN A 510 6.31 22.58 28.86
C ASN A 510 6.61 21.23 29.54
N ILE A 511 5.60 20.38 29.76
CA ILE A 511 5.82 19.04 30.35
C ILE A 511 6.66 18.13 29.46
N TYR A 512 6.68 18.37 28.14
CA TYR A 512 7.44 17.56 27.18
C TYR A 512 8.92 17.96 27.11
N ASP A 513 9.29 19.11 27.68
CA ASP A 513 10.68 19.48 27.99
C ASP A 513 10.66 20.56 29.06
N ILE A 514 10.96 20.18 30.30
CA ILE A 514 10.78 21.07 31.46
C ILE A 514 11.67 22.32 31.44
N PHE A 515 12.66 22.38 30.54
CA PHE A 515 13.55 23.52 30.37
C PHE A 515 13.21 24.40 29.17
N SER A 516 12.33 23.94 28.27
CA SER A 516 11.91 24.71 27.11
C SER A 516 10.79 25.70 27.43
N ASP A 517 10.77 26.79 26.67
CA ASP A 517 9.66 27.74 26.69
C ASP A 517 8.32 27.11 26.27
N VAL A 518 7.22 27.74 26.66
CA VAL A 518 5.86 27.40 26.22
C VAL A 518 5.41 28.32 25.09
N CYS A 519 4.57 27.81 24.17
CA CYS A 519 3.99 28.65 23.14
C CYS A 519 3.00 29.64 23.77
N VAL A 520 3.40 30.90 23.92
CA VAL A 520 2.53 31.96 24.45
C VAL A 520 1.76 32.59 23.29
N PRO A 521 0.41 32.50 23.24
CA PRO A 521 -0.38 33.10 22.18
C PRO A 521 -0.38 34.64 22.31
N SER A 522 0.66 35.28 21.80
CA SER A 522 0.76 36.74 21.68
C SER A 522 0.98 37.22 20.23
N VAL A 523 0.91 36.33 19.24
CA VAL A 523 1.12 36.65 17.80
C VAL A 523 0.03 36.12 16.85
N LEU A 524 -0.89 35.25 17.30
CA LEU A 524 -1.95 34.67 16.44
C LEU A 524 -3.31 35.38 16.63
N LYS A 525 -3.43 36.62 16.18
CA LYS A 525 -4.70 37.40 16.27
C LYS A 525 -5.63 37.30 15.06
N THR A 526 -5.36 36.44 14.07
CA THR A 526 -6.12 36.47 12.81
C THR A 526 -6.75 35.16 12.33
N HIS A 527 -6.56 34.01 12.97
CA HIS A 527 -7.37 32.83 12.65
C HIS A 527 -7.80 32.11 13.92
N ARG A 528 -9.08 31.70 13.95
CA ARG A 528 -9.73 31.05 15.09
C ARG A 528 -9.11 29.67 15.36
N LEU A 529 -7.93 29.64 15.96
CA LEU A 529 -7.40 28.43 16.59
C LEU A 529 -8.12 28.32 17.94
N LYS A 530 -9.07 27.39 18.04
CA LYS A 530 -9.55 26.92 19.34
C LYS A 530 -8.32 26.30 20.04
N ASP A 531 -8.13 26.66 21.29
CA ASP A 531 -7.08 26.18 22.20
C ASP A 531 -6.60 24.75 21.86
N LEU A 532 -5.38 24.62 21.33
CA LEU A 532 -4.57 23.38 21.37
C LEU A 532 -3.97 23.15 22.77
N SER A 533 -4.58 23.72 23.81
CA SER A 533 -4.39 23.27 25.18
C SER A 533 -5.15 21.96 25.31
N MET A 534 -4.45 20.83 25.20
CA MET A 534 -4.94 19.49 25.53
C MET A 534 -5.96 19.58 26.67
N THR A 535 -7.24 19.48 26.33
CA THR A 535 -8.29 19.39 27.31
C THR A 535 -8.17 18.00 27.90
N SER A 536 -7.68 17.96 29.14
CA SER A 536 -8.06 16.93 30.08
C SER A 536 -9.58 16.80 30.01
N SER A 537 -10.06 15.75 29.37
CA SER A 537 -11.45 15.37 29.52
C SER A 537 -11.60 14.91 30.97
N ARG A 538 -12.15 15.83 31.77
CA ARG A 538 -12.60 15.78 33.17
C ARG A 538 -11.64 16.43 34.19
N LEU A 539 -11.70 17.77 34.30
CA LEU A 539 -12.20 18.50 35.48
C LEU A 539 -11.94 20.02 35.33
N GLY A 540 -12.95 20.85 35.62
CA GLY A 540 -12.74 22.20 36.16
C GLY A 540 -13.04 23.38 35.23
N ARG A 541 -14.01 24.20 35.64
CA ARG A 541 -14.48 25.43 35.01
C ARG A 541 -13.42 26.55 34.96
N SER A 542 -13.35 27.19 33.79
CA SER A 542 -13.11 28.62 33.49
C SER A 542 -12.78 29.57 34.66
N MET A 543 -11.64 30.26 34.56
CA MET A 543 -11.51 31.68 34.90
C MET A 543 -10.36 32.31 34.09
N SER A 544 -10.68 33.34 33.31
CA SER A 544 -9.76 34.13 32.49
C SER A 544 -8.97 35.13 33.34
N PHE A 545 -7.66 35.23 33.13
CA PHE A 545 -6.85 36.39 33.54
C PHE A 545 -5.96 36.84 32.38
N LYS A 546 -6.06 38.13 32.02
CA LYS A 546 -5.12 38.81 31.11
C LYS A 546 -4.02 39.45 31.96
N PRO A 547 -2.74 39.28 31.59
CA PRO A 547 -1.73 40.30 31.85
C PRO A 547 -1.41 41.03 30.53
N GLU A 548 -1.52 42.34 30.55
CA GLU A 548 -0.79 43.21 29.63
C GLU A 548 0.71 43.08 29.91
N MET A 549 1.53 42.83 28.90
CA MET A 549 2.93 43.29 28.93
C MET A 549 3.51 43.51 27.55
N ASP A 550 4.46 44.43 27.57
CA ASP A 550 5.11 45.13 26.49
C ASP A 550 5.89 44.27 25.47
N LYS A 551 5.95 44.87 24.29
CA LYS A 551 6.72 44.59 23.08
C LYS A 551 8.07 43.86 23.25
N LYS A 552 8.25 42.89 22.34
CA LYS A 552 9.50 42.24 21.87
C LYS A 552 10.18 41.29 22.86
N ILE A 553 9.81 40.00 22.77
CA ILE A 553 10.72 38.91 23.14
C ILE A 553 11.48 38.51 21.85
N PRO A 554 12.83 38.51 21.84
CA PRO A 554 13.61 38.06 20.70
C PRO A 554 13.47 36.55 20.55
N ASN A 555 13.42 36.08 19.29
CA ASN A 555 13.50 34.68 18.92
C ASN A 555 14.62 33.98 19.71
N GLY A 556 14.27 32.88 20.38
CA GLY A 556 15.19 32.00 21.09
C GLY A 556 16.41 31.64 20.23
N GLY A 557 17.55 31.50 20.90
CA GLY A 557 18.84 31.25 20.26
C GLY A 557 18.85 30.00 19.41
N ALA A 558 19.78 29.94 18.46
CA ALA A 558 20.05 28.75 17.66
C ALA A 558 20.30 27.54 18.59
N GLY A 559 19.32 26.64 18.71
CA GLY A 559 19.43 25.40 19.50
C GLY A 559 18.21 25.04 20.35
N GLU A 560 17.24 25.93 20.52
CA GLU A 560 16.01 25.64 21.28
C GLU A 560 14.86 25.26 20.33
N ALA A 561 14.10 24.21 20.68
CA ALA A 561 12.98 23.77 19.86
C ALA A 561 11.89 24.85 19.81
N ASP A 562 11.31 25.10 18.63
CA ASP A 562 10.23 26.07 18.49
C ASP A 562 9.01 25.61 19.31
N PRO A 563 8.62 26.34 20.36
CA PRO A 563 7.54 25.89 21.24
C PRO A 563 6.18 25.89 20.54
N CYS A 564 6.04 26.60 19.41
CA CYS A 564 4.81 26.70 18.63
C CYS A 564 4.79 25.77 17.41
N LEU A 565 5.73 24.83 17.28
CA LEU A 565 5.90 23.96 16.12
C LEU A 565 4.61 23.22 15.70
N ASP A 566 3.88 22.64 16.65
CA ASP A 566 2.61 21.93 16.40
C ASP A 566 1.56 22.82 15.70
N ASN A 567 1.48 24.11 16.07
CA ASN A 567 0.59 25.04 15.38
C ASN A 567 0.98 25.24 13.92
N HIS A 568 2.28 25.33 13.64
CA HIS A 568 2.79 25.51 12.28
C HIS A 568 2.52 24.28 11.41
N VAL A 569 2.68 23.09 11.97
CA VAL A 569 2.35 21.82 11.30
C VAL A 569 0.85 21.71 11.03
N ALA A 570 0.01 22.02 12.01
CA ALA A 570 -1.44 22.04 11.83
C ALA A 570 -1.87 23.04 10.74
N MET A 571 -1.26 24.24 10.70
CA MET A 571 -1.49 25.20 9.64
C MET A 571 -1.12 24.65 8.26
N TYR A 572 0.04 23.97 8.15
CA TYR A 572 0.54 23.45 6.88
C TYR A 572 -0.30 22.28 6.36
N LEU A 573 -0.59 21.28 7.20
CA LEU A 573 -1.33 20.06 6.81
C LEU A 573 -2.82 20.32 6.55
N ASN A 574 -3.39 21.40 7.09
CA ASN A 574 -4.76 21.81 6.76
C ASN A 574 -4.90 22.60 5.44
N ARG A 575 -3.80 22.91 4.76
CA ARG A 575 -3.90 23.54 3.44
C ARG A 575 -4.40 22.55 2.39
N LEU A 576 -5.37 22.99 1.60
CA LEU A 576 -5.96 22.16 0.54
C LEU A 576 -4.94 21.71 -0.52
N ASP A 577 -3.99 22.58 -0.88
CA ASP A 577 -2.95 22.24 -1.86
C ASP A 577 -1.93 21.23 -1.31
N VAL A 578 -1.66 21.26 0.00
CA VAL A 578 -0.83 20.25 0.69
C VAL A 578 -1.58 18.91 0.75
N GLN A 579 -2.86 18.91 1.14
CA GLN A 579 -3.68 17.69 1.16
C GLN A 579 -3.78 17.05 -0.23
N GLN A 580 -3.98 17.86 -1.28
CA GLN A 580 -3.98 17.39 -2.66
C GLN A 580 -2.64 16.77 -3.07
N ALA A 581 -1.52 17.40 -2.71
CA ALA A 581 -0.19 16.87 -3.02
C ALA A 581 0.09 15.53 -2.32
N LEU A 582 -0.44 15.35 -1.11
CA LEU A 582 -0.32 14.14 -0.30
C LEU A 582 -1.37 13.07 -0.61
N HIS A 583 -2.30 13.33 -1.54
CA HIS A 583 -3.46 12.46 -1.77
C HIS A 583 -4.28 12.20 -0.49
N ALA A 584 -4.25 13.15 0.44
CA ALA A 584 -4.97 13.11 1.70
C ALA A 584 -6.39 13.67 1.55
N ASN A 585 -7.26 13.33 2.50
CA ASN A 585 -8.64 13.82 2.57
C ASN A 585 -9.44 13.64 1.27
N THR A 586 -9.19 12.56 0.54
CA THR A 586 -9.83 12.29 -0.77
C THR A 586 -11.31 11.91 -0.65
N THR A 587 -11.74 11.50 0.54
CA THR A 587 -13.13 11.16 0.87
C THR A 587 -13.93 12.31 1.48
N GLY A 588 -13.29 13.45 1.77
CA GLY A 588 -13.92 14.59 2.45
C GLY A 588 -14.26 14.28 3.90
N VAL A 589 -13.24 13.97 4.72
CA VAL A 589 -13.42 13.77 6.16
C VAL A 589 -14.05 15.01 6.80
N PRO A 590 -15.01 14.86 7.74
CA PRO A 590 -15.81 15.98 8.23
C PRO A 590 -15.10 16.82 9.31
N TYR A 591 -13.80 16.63 9.50
CA TYR A 591 -12.98 17.29 10.51
C TYR A 591 -11.67 17.80 9.90
N GLU A 592 -11.08 18.79 10.55
CA GLU A 592 -9.75 19.30 10.21
C GLU A 592 -8.67 18.35 10.74
N TRP A 593 -7.50 18.38 10.13
CA TRP A 593 -6.34 17.67 10.63
C TRP A 593 -5.86 18.32 11.94
N THR A 594 -5.59 17.51 12.96
CA THR A 594 -5.01 17.94 14.24
C THR A 594 -3.86 17.02 14.62
N GLY A 595 -2.91 17.52 15.42
CA GLY A 595 -1.76 16.72 15.88
C GLY A 595 -2.18 15.45 16.62
N CYS A 596 -3.22 15.54 17.45
CA CYS A 596 -3.89 14.39 18.05
C CYS A 596 -5.39 14.43 17.79
N SER A 597 -5.99 13.26 17.59
CA SER A 597 -7.38 13.08 17.16
C SER A 597 -8.39 13.58 18.19
N ASP A 598 -9.29 14.47 17.76
CA ASP A 598 -10.52 14.81 18.49
C ASP A 598 -11.69 13.82 18.23
N GLN A 599 -11.51 12.87 17.30
CA GLN A 599 -12.58 11.96 16.88
C GLN A 599 -12.71 10.75 17.81
N ILE A 600 -11.57 10.19 18.23
CA ILE A 600 -11.50 9.08 19.19
C ILE A 600 -12.00 9.58 20.54
N SER A 601 -13.14 9.04 20.98
CA SER A 601 -13.85 9.49 22.18
C SER A 601 -13.69 8.55 23.38
N SER A 602 -13.29 7.30 23.12
CA SER A 602 -13.01 6.26 24.13
C SER A 602 -11.76 5.48 23.76
N TRP A 603 -11.15 4.88 24.77
CA TRP A 603 -10.08 3.90 24.64
C TRP A 603 -10.41 2.70 25.54
N ASP A 604 -10.85 1.61 24.92
CA ASP A 604 -11.52 0.49 25.58
C ASP A 604 -10.55 -0.48 26.25
N ASP A 605 -9.41 -0.72 25.61
CA ASP A 605 -8.37 -1.60 26.13
C ASP A 605 -6.98 -0.96 26.08
N SER A 606 -6.30 -1.02 27.22
CA SER A 606 -4.90 -0.65 27.41
C SER A 606 -4.31 -1.52 28.51
N PRO A 607 -3.44 -2.49 28.21
CA PRO A 607 -2.79 -3.29 29.23
C PRO A 607 -1.91 -2.41 30.12
N ILE A 608 -2.04 -2.52 31.44
CA ILE A 608 -1.25 -1.73 32.42
C ILE A 608 0.27 -1.84 32.20
N THR A 609 0.73 -2.95 31.59
CA THR A 609 2.16 -3.20 31.42
C THR A 609 2.47 -3.97 30.13
N MET A 610 3.53 -3.54 29.45
CA MET A 610 4.09 -4.15 28.25
C MET A 610 5.31 -5.04 28.51
N LEU A 611 5.76 -5.10 29.77
CA LEU A 611 6.93 -5.87 30.18
C LEU A 611 6.87 -7.37 29.77
N PRO A 612 5.73 -8.08 29.86
CA PRO A 612 5.65 -9.47 29.41
C PRO A 612 5.92 -9.63 27.91
N ILE A 613 5.37 -8.72 27.09
CA ILE A 613 5.57 -8.77 25.63
C ILE A 613 7.01 -8.43 25.29
N LEU A 614 7.62 -7.42 25.93
CA LEU A 614 9.03 -7.10 25.74
C LEU A 614 9.93 -8.30 26.06
N LYS A 615 9.65 -9.06 27.13
CA LYS A 615 10.38 -10.30 27.45
C LYS A 615 10.25 -11.35 26.36
N ASP A 616 9.05 -11.55 25.83
CA ASP A 616 8.83 -12.54 24.75
C ASP A 616 9.56 -12.14 23.46
N LEU A 617 9.51 -10.86 23.08
CA LEU A 617 10.22 -10.35 21.91
C LEU A 617 11.74 -10.52 22.04
N MET A 618 12.31 -10.23 23.21
CA MET A 618 13.72 -10.48 23.50
C MET A 618 14.06 -11.96 23.43
N ALA A 619 13.20 -12.85 23.95
CA ALA A 619 13.41 -14.30 23.91
C ALA A 619 13.37 -14.86 22.48
N ARG A 620 12.63 -14.21 21.58
CA ARG A 620 12.61 -14.51 20.13
C ARG A 620 13.82 -13.97 19.37
N GLY A 621 14.75 -13.30 20.06
CA GLY A 621 15.98 -12.77 19.47
C GLY A 621 15.80 -11.44 18.74
N LEU A 622 14.69 -10.71 18.96
CA LEU A 622 14.57 -9.35 18.46
C LEU A 622 15.51 -8.42 19.24
N ARG A 623 16.11 -7.47 18.53
CA ARG A 623 16.83 -6.36 19.15
C ARG A 623 15.83 -5.38 19.76
N VAL A 624 15.88 -5.18 21.07
CA VAL A 624 15.02 -4.20 21.77
C VAL A 624 15.88 -3.06 22.29
N TRP A 625 15.60 -1.84 21.83
CA TRP A 625 16.23 -0.62 22.34
C TRP A 625 15.18 0.30 22.92
N MET A 626 15.45 0.82 24.11
CA MET A 626 14.68 1.88 24.75
C MET A 626 15.57 3.11 24.86
N PHE A 627 15.03 4.29 24.56
CA PHE A 627 15.75 5.53 24.78
C PHE A 627 14.85 6.60 25.39
N SER A 628 15.44 7.54 26.12
CA SER A 628 14.67 8.62 26.75
C SER A 628 15.43 9.94 26.70
N GLY A 629 14.76 11.01 26.31
CA GLY A 629 15.22 12.35 26.62
C GLY A 629 15.26 12.59 28.13
N ASP A 630 16.36 13.14 28.64
CA ASP A 630 16.54 13.36 30.08
C ASP A 630 15.88 14.63 30.62
N THR A 631 15.21 15.40 29.76
CA THR A 631 14.44 16.60 30.14
C THR A 631 12.93 16.42 30.02
N ASP A 632 12.47 15.25 29.57
CA ASP A 632 11.04 14.91 29.46
C ASP A 632 10.39 14.80 30.85
N GLY A 633 9.39 15.63 31.11
CA GLY A 633 8.56 15.58 32.32
C GLY A 633 7.31 14.70 32.18
N ARG A 634 6.94 14.27 30.97
CA ARG A 634 5.73 13.49 30.70
C ARG A 634 5.94 12.00 30.89
N ILE A 635 7.01 11.45 30.30
CA ILE A 635 7.48 10.07 30.50
C ILE A 635 8.99 10.09 30.79
N PRO A 636 9.38 10.53 32.00
CA PRO A 636 10.77 10.80 32.29
C PRO A 636 11.69 9.60 32.16
N VAL A 637 13.00 9.88 32.08
CA VAL A 637 14.05 8.85 32.09
C VAL A 637 13.91 7.85 33.26
N LEU A 638 13.37 8.29 34.41
CA LEU A 638 13.13 7.43 35.57
C LEU A 638 12.06 6.36 35.30
N SER A 639 10.98 6.71 34.59
CA SER A 639 9.92 5.80 34.19
C SER A 639 10.48 4.61 33.38
N SER A 640 11.29 4.91 32.35
CA SER A 640 11.98 3.88 31.58
C SER A 640 12.94 3.03 32.45
N ARG A 641 13.70 3.65 33.35
CA ARG A 641 14.64 2.92 34.24
C ARG A 641 13.92 2.00 35.22
N TYR A 642 12.79 2.41 35.78
CA TYR A 642 11.98 1.58 36.67
C TYR A 642 11.37 0.39 35.91
N SER A 643 10.79 0.63 34.74
CA SER A 643 10.27 -0.41 33.85
C SER A 643 11.35 -1.43 33.46
N ILE A 644 12.55 -0.99 33.08
CA ILE A 644 13.67 -1.89 32.79
C ILE A 644 14.13 -2.65 34.04
N GLY A 645 14.21 -1.98 35.19
CA GLY A 645 14.56 -2.60 36.47
C GLY A 645 13.61 -3.74 36.86
N ALA A 646 12.31 -3.57 36.59
CA ALA A 646 11.29 -4.59 36.84
C ALA A 646 11.46 -5.85 35.96
N LEU A 647 12.12 -5.74 34.80
CA LEU A 647 12.43 -6.90 33.96
C LEU A 647 13.45 -7.85 34.60
N LYS A 648 14.30 -7.34 35.53
CA LYS A 648 15.38 -8.07 36.19
C LYS A 648 16.36 -8.74 35.20
N LEU A 649 16.69 -8.03 34.12
CA LEU A 649 17.64 -8.52 33.13
C LEU A 649 19.08 -8.45 33.65
N PRO A 650 19.96 -9.41 33.32
CA PRO A 650 21.38 -9.30 33.60
C PRO A 650 22.00 -8.09 32.88
N VAL A 651 22.77 -7.30 33.62
CA VAL A 651 23.58 -6.21 33.06
C VAL A 651 24.83 -6.81 32.41
N LEU A 652 25.01 -6.56 31.11
CA LEU A 652 26.16 -6.99 30.32
C LEU A 652 27.25 -5.91 30.25
N VAL A 653 26.84 -4.65 30.15
CA VAL A 653 27.73 -3.48 30.21
C VAL A 653 27.11 -2.48 31.16
N SER A 654 27.80 -2.22 32.26
CA SER A 654 27.36 -1.26 33.29
C SER A 654 27.22 0.15 32.73
N TRP A 655 26.30 0.91 33.31
CA TRP A 655 26.05 2.32 33.03
C TRP A 655 27.31 3.14 32.67
N TYR A 656 27.35 3.67 31.44
CA TYR A 656 28.48 4.44 30.91
C TYR A 656 28.00 5.67 30.12
N PRO A 657 28.77 6.77 30.10
CA PRO A 657 28.49 7.89 29.21
C PRO A 657 28.77 7.50 27.76
N TRP A 658 27.85 7.81 26.85
CA TRP A 658 28.08 7.67 25.42
C TRP A 658 28.31 9.04 24.77
N TYR A 659 29.10 9.05 23.70
CA TYR A 659 29.66 10.25 23.10
C TYR A 659 29.22 10.46 21.66
N HIS A 660 28.97 11.71 21.31
CA HIS A 660 28.82 12.17 19.93
C HIS A 660 29.56 13.50 19.77
N ASN A 661 30.35 13.66 18.71
CA ASN A 661 31.17 14.85 18.45
C ASN A 661 32.01 15.33 19.65
N ASN A 662 32.70 14.41 20.33
CA ASN A 662 33.51 14.69 21.53
C ASN A 662 32.74 15.28 22.73
N GLN A 663 31.42 15.20 22.73
CA GLN A 663 30.55 15.59 23.84
C GLN A 663 29.79 14.39 24.36
N VAL A 664 29.49 14.38 25.66
CA VAL A 664 28.57 13.40 26.24
C VAL A 664 27.20 13.65 25.65
N ALA A 665 26.69 12.66 24.91
CA ALA A 665 25.39 12.70 24.29
C ALA A 665 24.31 12.06 25.17
N GLY A 666 24.72 11.33 26.20
CA GLY A 666 23.87 10.80 27.27
C GLY A 666 24.55 9.63 27.97
N TRP A 667 23.77 8.73 28.56
CA TRP A 667 24.27 7.53 29.22
C TRP A 667 23.57 6.29 28.68
N SER A 668 24.26 5.16 28.70
CA SER A 668 23.73 3.90 28.22
C SER A 668 24.07 2.76 29.17
N GLU A 669 23.19 1.76 29.21
CA GLU A 669 23.42 0.50 29.89
C GLU A 669 22.93 -0.64 29.00
N VAL A 670 23.73 -1.69 28.90
CA VAL A 670 23.43 -2.84 28.04
C VAL A 670 23.06 -4.01 28.92
N TYR A 671 21.85 -4.52 28.72
CA TYR A 671 21.32 -5.70 29.37
C TYR A 671 21.31 -6.88 28.39
N ALA A 672 21.01 -8.08 28.88
CA ALA A 672 20.75 -9.23 28.02
C ALA A 672 19.53 -8.93 27.10
N ASN A 673 19.79 -8.76 25.80
CA ASN A 673 18.81 -8.50 24.73
C ASN A 673 18.05 -7.16 24.79
N LEU A 674 18.41 -6.26 25.71
CA LEU A 674 17.88 -4.89 25.77
C LEU A 674 19.03 -3.88 25.91
N THR A 675 18.97 -2.79 25.17
CA THR A 675 19.86 -1.64 25.38
C THR A 675 19.04 -0.42 25.76
N PHE A 676 19.48 0.27 26.81
CA PHE A 676 18.92 1.55 27.21
C PHE A 676 19.89 2.68 26.91
N ALA A 677 19.36 3.83 26.51
CA ALA A 677 20.14 5.05 26.35
C ALA A 677 19.33 6.30 26.73
N SER A 678 19.84 7.13 27.64
CA SER A 678 19.36 8.50 27.77
C SER A 678 19.98 9.38 26.68
N VAL A 679 19.27 10.44 26.29
CA VAL A 679 19.76 11.48 25.38
C VAL A 679 19.76 12.81 26.12
N ARG A 680 20.96 13.36 26.31
CA ARG A 680 21.18 14.56 27.12
C ARG A 680 20.55 15.79 26.47
N GLY A 681 19.83 16.59 27.25
CA GLY A 681 19.21 17.84 26.81
C GLY A 681 18.10 17.62 25.78
N ALA A 682 17.44 16.46 25.81
CA ALA A 682 16.31 16.15 24.95
C ALA A 682 15.04 15.97 25.78
N GLY A 683 13.94 16.54 25.30
CA GLY A 683 12.61 16.31 25.83
C GLY A 683 11.98 15.02 25.29
N HIS A 684 10.65 14.98 25.29
CA HIS A 684 9.81 13.84 24.89
C HIS A 684 10.08 13.42 23.44
N MET A 685 9.98 14.37 22.51
CA MET A 685 10.31 14.20 21.09
C MET A 685 11.82 14.36 20.88
N VAL A 686 12.59 13.33 21.23
CA VAL A 686 14.06 13.40 21.30
C VAL A 686 14.69 13.93 20.01
N ALA A 687 14.14 13.55 18.84
CA ALA A 687 14.65 13.97 17.54
C ALA A 687 14.32 15.43 17.20
N THR A 688 13.35 16.05 17.85
CA THR A 688 13.09 17.50 17.75
C THR A 688 14.14 18.28 18.54
N TYR A 689 14.38 17.90 19.79
CA TYR A 689 15.27 18.64 20.70
C TYR A 689 16.76 18.39 20.44
N GLN A 690 17.14 17.15 20.10
CA GLN A 690 18.54 16.74 19.87
C GLN A 690 18.66 15.91 18.58
N PRO A 691 18.34 16.49 17.39
CA PRO A 691 18.24 15.76 16.13
C PRO A 691 19.52 15.01 15.76
N GLU A 692 20.69 15.63 15.97
CA GLU A 692 21.98 15.01 15.65
C GLU A 692 22.28 13.80 16.55
N ARG A 693 22.03 13.92 17.86
CA ARG A 693 22.24 12.82 18.83
C ARG A 693 21.26 11.69 18.59
N ALA A 694 19.99 12.02 18.30
CA ALA A 694 18.96 11.05 17.96
C ALA A 694 19.34 10.25 16.71
N PHE A 695 19.82 10.91 15.66
CA PHE A 695 20.28 10.26 14.44
C PHE A 695 21.50 9.35 14.66
N ALA A 696 22.47 9.77 15.49
CA ALA A 696 23.63 8.95 15.85
C ALA A 696 23.24 7.69 16.63
N LEU A 697 22.29 7.82 17.58
CA LEU A 697 21.72 6.71 18.33
C LEU A 697 21.01 5.73 17.40
N PHE A 698 20.13 6.24 16.54
CA PHE A 698 19.40 5.44 15.55
C PHE A 698 20.33 4.69 14.59
N SER A 699 21.34 5.39 14.05
CA SER A 699 22.33 4.78 13.16
C SER A 699 23.09 3.63 13.83
N THR A 700 23.35 3.74 15.14
CA THR A 700 24.01 2.69 15.93
C THR A 700 23.07 1.50 16.16
N PHE A 701 21.80 1.77 16.47
CA PHE A 701 20.77 0.74 16.60
C PHE A 701 20.64 -0.13 15.34
N LEU A 702 20.60 0.49 14.16
CA LEU A 702 20.51 -0.23 12.88
C LEU A 702 21.73 -1.14 12.65
N LYS A 703 22.93 -0.62 12.90
CA LYS A 703 24.19 -1.36 12.76
C LYS A 703 24.34 -2.51 13.78
N GLY A 704 23.52 -2.51 14.84
CA GLY A 704 23.59 -3.50 15.91
C GLY A 704 24.85 -3.39 16.77
N GLY A 705 25.44 -2.19 16.85
CA GLY A 705 26.63 -1.91 17.66
C GLY A 705 26.29 -1.37 19.05
N SER A 706 27.32 -1.18 19.87
CA SER A 706 27.22 -0.41 21.12
C SER A 706 27.36 1.08 20.86
N LEU A 707 26.72 1.91 21.68
CA LEU A 707 26.91 3.36 21.61
C LEU A 707 28.37 3.73 21.90
N PRO A 708 28.93 4.77 21.25
CA PRO A 708 30.35 5.08 21.39
C PRO A 708 30.72 5.44 22.83
N ALA A 709 31.60 4.65 23.44
CA ALA A 709 32.25 4.97 24.71
C ALA A 709 33.63 5.61 24.45
N LEU A 710 34.12 6.42 25.40
CA LEU A 710 35.53 6.81 25.41
C LEU A 710 36.39 5.53 25.53
N LYS A 711 37.36 5.41 24.63
CA LYS A 711 38.36 4.33 24.67
C LYS A 711 39.41 4.58 25.74
#